data_AF-A0A8H4QFC2-F1
#
_entry.id   AF-A0A8H4QFC2-F1
#
_cell.length_a   1.000
_cell.length_b   1.000
_cell.length_c   1.000
_cell.angle_alpha   90.00
_cell.angle_beta   90.00
_cell.angle_gamma   90.00
#
_symmetry.space_group_name_H-M   'P 1'
#
loop_
_entity.id
_entity.type
_entity.pdbx_description
1 polymer ?
#
loop_
_entity_poly.entity_id
_entity_poly.type
_entity_poly.pdbx_seq_one_letter_code
_entity_poly.pdbx_strand_id
1 'polypeptide(L)'
;MSFVSTHAVPLAPVLQAGIGPITKWVDDHVFAQIPVASLASYNTFRASIRTFFASNGPHHAGGRLWYGAGSFSDASLRESDDDHRFPLLDLSNNSPRSADDSIFTYNMDDVDDLSRRLGIPWESSKDVPFSTSALYIGLLWDLPASTVSLSPQKTEKYLAAIIEWSKSPTHTLDDVQQLYGKLLHASLVVSEGRAYLTGLETMLGSYGDSVLSSRHPPRSVRAELEWWSTSLRDSSLSRPIPLPRKLIDIQAFSDASSGVGIAIVIGQHWRAWRLIPGWRTLNGSRDIGWAEAVGFEFLIYAVARSDESRRSFKLFGDNKGVVEGWWNNRSRNPAVNSVFRRIHSFLADVNCRESFFSAYVSTKLNPADAPSRGVYPSSVFLLAPIPIPGDLSGLIVDFDAPRTTTELQSPTPSSLPKLPPDSATTFARAAFNSECFSTETFVYASQTGLRTRLPLVLVHIPRISRHESLYFAHTAMLVTAYDAGFLLVVGARWEASTKELYGSGLLIYHVWCDTRSIEDSHRCPASNMLMLNFISSCAGAYSGSSLRNIYFAVRAWHILHGRAWRINSVEIEAALEGASKLAPPQSRRTKRTPFTPAIIAKIHDHLDMTSSLDVAVYACLTTIFWSAARVGEFTLPNLKAFDPVKHVKASDVGHSTDRQGNPVTKFHLPRTKCSPAGEDVFWATQSGVVDPEHAFQAHVQLNKPSPEEFLFSWTNSTTGHRRPLTRTKFFERINTAVAAAGLEPLQGHGLRIGAVLEYLLRGVPFDVVRVIGRWSSDAFLLYLRQHAVIIARYIQDTPYHQDYIRYTMPPVR
;
A
#
# COMPACT_ATOMS: atom_id res chain seq x y z
N MET A 1 16.19 -21.65 22.86
CA MET A 1 15.61 -20.35 22.42
C MET A 1 14.82 -19.77 23.57
N SER A 2 14.94 -18.46 23.79
CA SER A 2 14.23 -17.69 24.83
C SER A 2 13.47 -16.54 24.17
N PHE A 3 12.40 -16.08 24.82
CA PHE A 3 11.60 -14.94 24.39
C PHE A 3 11.58 -13.90 25.51
N VAL A 4 11.84 -12.64 25.16
CA VAL A 4 11.94 -11.54 26.13
C VAL A 4 11.24 -10.30 25.55
N SER A 5 10.35 -9.66 26.30
CA SER A 5 9.50 -8.56 25.81
C SER A 5 9.97 -7.18 26.30
N THR A 6 9.94 -6.14 25.45
CA THR A 6 10.44 -4.77 25.74
C THR A 6 9.61 -3.65 25.13
N HIS A 7 9.75 -2.45 25.70
CA HIS A 7 9.23 -1.20 25.15
C HIS A 7 10.22 -0.44 24.25
N ALA A 8 10.86 -1.16 23.33
CA ALA A 8 11.80 -0.67 22.30
C ALA A 8 13.29 -0.66 22.67
N VAL A 9 14.02 -1.62 22.07
CA VAL A 9 15.48 -1.71 22.06
C VAL A 9 15.99 -1.82 20.61
N PRO A 10 17.12 -1.18 20.26
CA PRO A 10 17.84 -1.48 19.03
C PRO A 10 18.67 -2.77 19.20
N LEU A 11 18.66 -3.68 18.22
CA LEU A 11 19.42 -4.95 18.27
C LEU A 11 20.95 -4.77 18.37
N ALA A 12 21.45 -3.61 17.90
CA ALA A 12 22.88 -3.37 17.71
C ALA A 12 23.73 -3.40 19.00
N PRO A 13 23.35 -2.75 20.13
CA PRO A 13 24.13 -2.81 21.36
C PRO A 13 24.21 -4.21 21.98
N VAL A 14 23.17 -5.04 21.80
CA VAL A 14 23.15 -6.43 22.29
C VAL A 14 24.14 -7.30 21.50
N LEU A 15 24.10 -7.19 20.18
CA LEU A 15 25.05 -7.86 19.28
C LEU A 15 26.48 -7.35 19.50
N GLN A 16 26.67 -6.05 19.75
CA GLN A 16 27.98 -5.46 20.05
C GLN A 16 28.59 -6.01 21.34
N ALA A 17 27.75 -6.35 22.33
CA ALA A 17 28.18 -7.00 23.56
C ALA A 17 28.49 -8.52 23.37
N GLY A 18 28.32 -9.04 22.15
CA GLY A 18 28.60 -10.44 21.82
C GLY A 18 27.46 -11.41 22.11
N ILE A 19 26.27 -10.92 22.47
CA ILE A 19 25.09 -11.74 22.76
C ILE A 19 24.23 -11.91 21.49
N GLY A 20 23.93 -13.15 21.13
CA GLY A 20 23.08 -13.52 20.01
C GLY A 20 23.27 -14.98 19.59
N PRO A 21 22.60 -15.45 18.51
CA PRO A 21 21.73 -14.71 17.61
C PRO A 21 20.49 -14.13 18.28
N ILE A 22 20.06 -12.97 17.80
CA ILE A 22 18.87 -12.26 18.28
C ILE A 22 18.07 -11.75 17.09
N THR A 23 16.73 -11.91 17.14
CA THR A 23 15.79 -11.29 16.20
C THR A 23 14.73 -10.51 16.97
N LYS A 24 14.16 -9.48 16.34
CA LYS A 24 13.13 -8.63 16.94
C LYS A 24 11.85 -8.67 16.12
N TRP A 25 10.73 -8.84 16.82
CA TRP A 25 9.40 -8.72 16.24
C TRP A 25 8.52 -7.80 17.10
N VAL A 26 8.26 -6.60 16.59
CA VAL A 26 7.52 -5.54 17.32
C VAL A 26 8.20 -5.26 18.68
N ASP A 27 7.62 -5.72 19.78
CA ASP A 27 8.10 -5.50 21.15
C ASP A 27 8.89 -6.70 21.70
N ASP A 28 8.82 -7.85 21.02
CA ASP A 28 9.41 -9.12 21.48
C ASP A 28 10.78 -9.37 20.83
N HIS A 29 11.70 -9.90 21.63
CA HIS A 29 13.03 -10.35 21.22
C HIS A 29 13.15 -11.86 21.36
N VAL A 30 13.68 -12.51 20.34
CA VAL A 30 13.95 -13.94 20.34
C VAL A 30 15.45 -14.15 20.42
N PHE A 31 15.90 -14.84 21.47
CA PHE A 31 17.29 -15.16 21.71
C PHE A 31 17.56 -16.63 21.40
N ALA A 32 18.64 -16.91 20.67
CA ALA A 32 19.12 -18.26 20.43
C ALA A 32 20.52 -18.44 21.03
N GLN A 33 20.66 -19.40 21.94
CA GLN A 33 21.97 -19.78 22.45
C GLN A 33 22.73 -20.62 21.41
N ILE A 34 24.04 -20.42 21.37
CA ILE A 34 24.97 -21.22 20.57
C ILE A 34 25.83 -22.04 21.54
N PRO A 35 26.05 -23.34 21.29
CA PRO A 35 27.00 -24.11 22.08
C PRO A 35 28.41 -23.54 21.96
N VAL A 36 29.15 -23.47 23.06
CA VAL A 36 30.53 -22.93 23.09
C VAL A 36 31.43 -23.63 22.06
N ALA A 37 31.29 -24.96 21.92
CA ALA A 37 32.02 -25.76 20.93
C ALA A 37 31.75 -25.35 19.46
N SER A 38 30.59 -24.74 19.18
CA SER A 38 30.16 -24.30 17.85
C SER A 38 30.40 -22.81 17.60
N LEU A 39 30.90 -22.06 18.58
CA LEU A 39 31.06 -20.60 18.49
C LEU A 39 32.01 -20.20 17.36
N ALA A 40 33.16 -20.87 17.23
CA ALA A 40 34.17 -20.54 16.23
C ALA A 40 33.66 -20.77 14.79
N SER A 41 33.01 -21.91 14.55
CA SER A 41 32.42 -22.22 13.24
C SER A 41 31.25 -21.28 12.91
N TYR A 42 30.42 -20.95 13.89
CA TYR A 42 29.32 -20.01 13.70
C TYR A 42 29.79 -18.58 13.41
N ASN A 43 30.82 -18.09 14.10
CA ASN A 43 31.41 -16.77 13.80
C ASN A 43 32.06 -16.74 12.40
N THR A 44 32.67 -17.85 11.96
CA THR A 44 33.17 -17.98 10.57
C THR A 44 32.03 -17.89 9.56
N PHE A 45 30.90 -18.56 9.83
CA PHE A 45 29.69 -18.46 9.02
C PHE A 45 29.12 -17.03 8.98
N ARG A 46 29.00 -16.36 10.13
CA ARG A 46 28.58 -14.93 10.22
C ARG A 46 29.47 -14.03 9.34
N ALA A 47 30.79 -14.20 9.41
CA ALA A 47 31.73 -13.42 8.60
C ALA A 47 31.55 -13.66 7.08
N SER A 48 31.25 -14.90 6.67
CA SER A 48 30.97 -15.25 5.28
C SER A 48 29.69 -14.56 4.76
N ILE A 49 28.64 -14.52 5.58
CA ILE A 49 27.38 -13.86 5.25
C ILE A 49 27.54 -12.35 5.22
N ARG A 50 28.24 -11.77 6.19
CA ARG A 50 28.55 -10.33 6.22
C ARG A 50 29.20 -9.89 4.91
N THR A 51 30.15 -10.67 4.40
CA THR A 51 30.82 -10.37 3.11
C THR A 51 29.82 -10.36 1.95
N PHE A 52 28.86 -11.29 1.96
CA PHE A 52 27.78 -11.35 0.97
C PHE A 52 26.77 -10.20 1.08
N PHE A 53 26.48 -9.70 2.29
CA PHE A 53 25.58 -8.57 2.50
C PHE A 53 26.23 -7.20 2.31
N ALA A 54 27.55 -7.09 2.56
CA ALA A 54 28.29 -5.84 2.41
C ALA A 54 28.25 -5.28 0.98
N SER A 55 28.10 -6.15 -0.03
CA SER A 55 27.97 -5.74 -1.44
C SER A 55 26.56 -5.29 -1.83
N ASN A 56 25.52 -5.68 -1.08
CA ASN A 56 24.12 -5.40 -1.41
C ASN A 56 23.49 -4.29 -0.54
N GLY A 57 24.07 -4.03 0.64
CA GLY A 57 23.60 -3.01 1.57
C GLY A 57 22.29 -3.36 2.28
N PRO A 58 21.82 -2.50 3.21
CA PRO A 58 20.53 -2.67 3.85
C PRO A 58 19.37 -2.38 2.89
N HIS A 59 18.37 -3.24 2.91
CA HIS A 59 17.10 -3.03 2.23
C HIS A 59 16.03 -2.57 3.22
N HIS A 60 15.16 -1.66 2.78
CA HIS A 60 14.03 -1.18 3.57
C HIS A 60 12.73 -1.38 2.79
N ALA A 61 11.82 -2.20 3.34
CA ALA A 61 10.51 -2.46 2.74
C ALA A 61 9.44 -2.52 3.83
N GLY A 62 8.42 -1.67 3.73
CA GLY A 62 7.28 -1.70 4.66
C GLY A 62 7.62 -1.50 6.14
N GLY A 63 8.66 -0.74 6.47
CA GLY A 63 9.13 -0.53 7.85
C GLY A 63 10.10 -1.61 8.37
N ARG A 64 10.37 -2.66 7.59
CA ARG A 64 11.34 -3.71 7.89
C ARG A 64 12.71 -3.39 7.29
N LEU A 65 13.74 -3.34 8.13
CA LEU A 65 15.14 -3.34 7.72
C LEU A 65 15.60 -4.81 7.58
N TRP A 66 16.23 -5.16 6.47
CA TRP A 66 16.81 -6.48 6.26
C TRP A 66 18.01 -6.42 5.31
N TYR A 67 18.85 -7.45 5.36
CA TYR A 67 20.07 -7.62 4.57
C TYR A 67 19.93 -8.86 3.67
N GLY A 68 20.24 -8.74 2.39
CA GLY A 68 20.10 -9.83 1.41
C GLY A 68 20.27 -9.37 -0.04
N ALA A 69 19.88 -10.18 -1.02
CA ALA A 69 20.16 -9.92 -2.44
C ALA A 69 19.13 -9.02 -3.17
N GLY A 70 18.17 -8.40 -2.46
CA GLY A 70 17.18 -7.46 -3.02
C GLY A 70 16.17 -8.02 -4.04
N SER A 71 16.40 -9.21 -4.58
CA SER A 71 15.62 -9.84 -5.64
C SER A 71 15.63 -11.35 -5.42
N PHE A 72 14.44 -11.98 -5.36
CA PHE A 72 14.25 -13.44 -5.35
C PHE A 72 14.82 -14.14 -6.60
N SER A 73 15.48 -13.41 -7.51
CA SER A 73 16.03 -13.95 -8.75
C SER A 73 17.19 -14.91 -8.52
N ASP A 74 17.96 -14.74 -7.44
CA ASP A 74 19.07 -15.63 -7.13
C ASP A 74 18.71 -16.59 -6.00
N ALA A 75 19.00 -17.86 -6.24
CA ALA A 75 18.46 -19.06 -5.62
C ALA A 75 18.84 -19.30 -4.14
N SER A 76 19.08 -18.25 -3.36
CA SER A 76 19.28 -18.36 -1.92
C SER A 76 18.37 -17.38 -1.20
N LEU A 77 17.32 -17.91 -0.54
CA LEU A 77 16.60 -17.24 0.53
C LEU A 77 17.60 -16.94 1.66
N ARG A 78 18.28 -15.81 1.56
CA ARG A 78 19.17 -15.28 2.59
C ARG A 78 18.78 -13.83 2.83
N GLU A 79 17.61 -13.67 3.45
CA GLU A 79 17.27 -12.45 4.16
C GLU A 79 17.72 -12.61 5.61
N SER A 80 18.31 -11.56 6.17
CA SER A 80 18.64 -11.48 7.60
C SER A 80 18.21 -10.13 8.16
N ASP A 81 17.78 -10.09 9.41
CA ASP A 81 17.55 -8.86 10.17
C ASP A 81 18.80 -8.42 10.97
N ASP A 82 19.90 -9.18 10.87
CA ASP A 82 21.23 -8.89 11.42
C ASP A 82 22.24 -8.64 10.28
N ASP A 83 23.05 -7.59 10.41
CA ASP A 83 24.12 -7.25 9.46
C ASP A 83 25.40 -8.09 9.65
N HIS A 84 25.38 -8.96 10.67
CA HIS A 84 26.44 -9.88 11.07
C HIS A 84 27.79 -9.18 11.33
N ARG A 85 27.77 -7.89 11.70
CA ARG A 85 28.97 -7.08 11.92
C ARG A 85 29.76 -7.52 13.13
N PHE A 86 29.06 -7.84 14.22
CA PHE A 86 29.67 -8.19 15.49
C PHE A 86 29.78 -9.72 15.63
N PRO A 87 30.99 -10.25 15.95
CA PRO A 87 31.14 -11.64 16.33
C PRO A 87 30.47 -11.88 17.69
N LEU A 88 29.98 -13.09 17.88
CA LEU A 88 29.48 -13.52 19.19
C LEU A 88 30.65 -13.86 20.11
N LEU A 89 30.47 -13.64 21.41
CA LEU A 89 31.48 -13.87 22.43
C LEU A 89 31.11 -15.07 23.31
N ASP A 90 32.12 -15.70 23.89
CA ASP A 90 31.93 -16.68 24.94
C ASP A 90 31.81 -15.95 26.29
N LEU A 91 30.60 -15.88 26.83
CA LEU A 91 30.27 -15.31 28.13
C LEU A 91 30.06 -16.41 29.19
N SER A 92 30.47 -17.66 28.90
CA SER A 92 30.24 -18.80 29.79
C SER A 92 30.77 -18.60 31.21
N ASN A 93 31.77 -17.72 31.39
CA ASN A 93 32.41 -17.43 32.67
C ASN A 93 31.92 -16.13 33.36
N ASN A 94 30.95 -15.41 32.79
CA ASN A 94 30.55 -14.08 33.26
C ASN A 94 29.39 -14.08 34.26
N SER A 95 28.62 -15.15 34.32
CA SER A 95 27.43 -15.30 35.16
C SER A 95 27.40 -16.66 35.86
N PRO A 96 26.67 -16.82 36.98
CA PRO A 96 26.40 -18.13 37.56
C PRO A 96 25.64 -19.02 36.57
N ARG A 97 25.97 -20.32 36.51
CA ARG A 97 25.34 -21.25 35.55
C ARG A 97 24.84 -22.53 36.18
N SER A 98 23.72 -23.01 35.65
CA SER A 98 23.30 -24.40 35.80
C SER A 98 24.23 -25.32 34.98
N ALA A 99 24.18 -26.63 35.25
CA ALA A 99 24.89 -27.62 34.44
C ALA A 99 24.46 -27.54 32.96
N ASP A 100 23.17 -27.31 32.70
CA ASP A 100 22.59 -27.22 31.37
C ASP A 100 22.99 -25.92 30.63
N ASP A 101 23.21 -24.82 31.35
CA ASP A 101 23.64 -23.54 30.76
C ASP A 101 25.14 -23.45 30.47
N SER A 102 25.93 -24.33 31.09
CA SER A 102 27.41 -24.31 30.99
C SER A 102 27.93 -24.61 29.59
N ILE A 103 27.13 -25.28 28.76
CA ILE A 103 27.49 -25.64 27.38
C ILE A 103 27.24 -24.50 26.38
N PHE A 104 26.55 -23.43 26.78
CA PHE A 104 26.13 -22.33 25.91
C PHE A 104 26.92 -21.05 26.16
N THR A 105 27.03 -20.22 25.13
CA THR A 105 27.86 -19.00 25.15
C THR A 105 27.33 -17.89 26.04
N TYR A 106 26.03 -17.89 26.40
CA TYR A 106 25.42 -16.94 27.34
C TYR A 106 24.14 -17.54 27.95
N ASN A 107 23.63 -17.00 29.05
CA ASN A 107 22.36 -17.38 29.69
C ASN A 107 21.45 -16.15 29.91
N MET A 108 20.34 -16.32 30.62
CA MET A 108 19.43 -15.19 30.93
C MET A 108 20.08 -14.15 31.83
N ASP A 109 20.91 -14.54 32.79
CA ASP A 109 21.61 -13.60 33.67
C ASP A 109 22.53 -12.65 32.89
N ASP A 110 23.22 -13.16 31.87
CA ASP A 110 24.04 -12.32 30.98
C ASP A 110 23.21 -11.26 30.23
N VAL A 111 21.98 -11.63 29.81
CA VAL A 111 21.03 -10.75 29.13
C VAL A 111 20.50 -9.68 30.10
N ASP A 112 20.15 -10.08 31.32
CA ASP A 112 19.66 -9.17 32.36
C ASP A 112 20.74 -8.18 32.80
N ASP A 113 21.97 -8.65 32.99
CA ASP A 113 23.11 -7.81 33.36
C ASP A 113 23.48 -6.83 32.25
N LEU A 114 23.44 -7.25 30.99
CA LEU A 114 23.64 -6.35 29.87
C LEU A 114 22.54 -5.29 29.82
N SER A 115 21.28 -5.68 29.99
CA SER A 115 20.17 -4.75 29.92
C SER A 115 20.12 -3.76 31.07
N ARG A 116 20.49 -4.18 32.28
CA ARG A 116 20.67 -3.27 33.42
C ARG A 116 21.72 -2.20 33.12
N ARG A 117 22.83 -2.57 32.47
CA ARG A 117 23.88 -1.64 32.05
C ARG A 117 23.43 -0.71 30.92
N LEU A 118 22.60 -1.19 30.01
CA LEU A 118 22.07 -0.41 28.89
C LEU A 118 20.82 0.43 29.26
N GLY A 119 20.29 0.27 30.48
CA GLY A 119 19.07 0.95 30.92
C GLY A 119 17.81 0.44 30.20
N ILE A 120 17.80 -0.83 29.79
CA ILE A 120 16.70 -1.46 29.06
C ILE A 120 15.71 -2.07 30.07
N PRO A 121 14.46 -1.58 30.14
CA PRO A 121 13.43 -2.19 30.97
C PRO A 121 12.82 -3.42 30.28
N TRP A 122 13.15 -4.63 30.74
CA TRP A 122 12.46 -5.86 30.36
C TRP A 122 11.18 -6.04 31.17
N GLU A 123 10.16 -6.65 30.57
CA GLU A 123 9.00 -7.13 31.32
C GLU A 123 9.21 -8.60 31.73
N SER A 124 9.91 -8.80 32.85
CA SER A 124 10.32 -10.13 33.33
C SER A 124 9.16 -11.12 33.55
N SER A 125 7.94 -10.61 33.75
CA SER A 125 6.73 -11.43 33.88
C SER A 125 6.32 -12.16 32.59
N LYS A 126 6.90 -11.76 31.44
CA LYS A 126 6.64 -12.34 30.11
C LYS A 126 7.80 -13.16 29.57
N ASP A 127 8.90 -13.23 30.30
CA ASP A 127 10.10 -13.91 29.83
C ASP A 127 9.89 -15.44 29.80
N VAL A 128 10.29 -16.04 28.69
CA VAL A 128 10.27 -17.49 28.51
C VAL A 128 11.70 -18.00 28.61
N PRO A 129 12.04 -18.85 29.60
CA PRO A 129 13.39 -19.41 29.74
C PRO A 129 13.87 -20.11 28.48
N PHE A 130 15.20 -20.24 28.34
CA PHE A 130 15.77 -20.99 27.24
C PHE A 130 15.27 -22.43 27.21
N SER A 131 14.72 -22.83 26.07
CA SER A 131 14.26 -24.20 25.83
C SER A 131 14.56 -24.66 24.39
N THR A 132 14.67 -25.96 24.18
CA THR A 132 14.76 -26.58 22.85
C THR A 132 13.43 -26.56 22.11
N SER A 133 12.32 -26.45 22.86
CA SER A 133 10.97 -26.29 22.32
C SER A 133 10.26 -25.16 23.03
N ALA A 134 9.73 -24.20 22.29
CA ALA A 134 9.25 -22.95 22.89
C ALA A 134 7.97 -22.43 22.21
N LEU A 135 7.04 -21.93 23.03
CA LEU A 135 5.77 -21.38 22.59
C LEU A 135 5.91 -19.88 22.35
N TYR A 136 5.62 -19.41 21.14
CA TYR A 136 5.66 -17.99 20.81
C TYR A 136 4.50 -17.62 19.89
N ILE A 137 3.78 -16.56 20.24
CA ILE A 137 2.56 -16.08 19.56
C ILE A 137 1.48 -17.16 19.31
N GLY A 138 1.54 -18.29 20.04
CA GLY A 138 0.65 -19.44 19.86
C GLY A 138 1.18 -20.54 18.92
N LEU A 139 2.39 -20.39 18.40
CA LEU A 139 3.13 -21.39 17.63
C LEU A 139 4.14 -22.11 18.52
N LEU A 140 4.15 -23.43 18.46
CA LEU A 140 5.14 -24.26 19.12
C LEU A 140 6.31 -24.49 18.16
N TRP A 141 7.48 -24.00 18.52
CA TRP A 141 8.72 -24.18 17.78
C TRP A 141 9.47 -25.37 18.38
N ASP A 142 9.76 -26.38 17.57
CA ASP A 142 10.55 -27.55 17.96
C ASP A 142 11.88 -27.52 17.19
N LEU A 143 12.94 -27.11 17.88
CA LEU A 143 14.26 -26.97 17.25
C LEU A 143 14.90 -28.34 16.93
N PRO A 144 14.85 -29.36 17.83
CA PRO A 144 15.34 -30.69 17.50
C PRO A 144 14.68 -31.30 16.26
N ALA A 145 13.36 -31.17 16.12
CA ALA A 145 12.64 -31.63 14.93
C ALA A 145 12.78 -30.67 13.74
N SER A 146 13.24 -29.44 13.97
CA SER A 146 13.24 -28.34 12.99
C SER A 146 11.87 -28.10 12.39
N THR A 147 10.83 -28.09 13.24
CA THR A 147 9.44 -27.87 12.83
C THR A 147 8.78 -26.77 13.66
N VAL A 148 7.69 -26.23 13.13
CA VAL A 148 6.78 -25.33 13.81
C VAL A 148 5.35 -25.86 13.67
N SER A 149 4.59 -25.87 14.75
CA SER A 149 3.19 -26.30 14.78
C SER A 149 2.32 -25.29 15.52
N LEU A 150 1.01 -25.42 15.37
CA LEU A 150 0.08 -24.67 16.22
C LEU A 150 0.07 -25.30 17.62
N SER A 151 0.04 -24.46 18.65
CA SER A 151 -0.17 -24.98 20.00
C SER A 151 -1.54 -25.64 20.14
N PRO A 152 -1.67 -26.70 20.96
CA PRO A 152 -2.95 -27.39 21.17
C PRO A 152 -4.09 -26.44 21.55
N GLN A 153 -3.80 -25.47 22.43
CA GLN A 153 -4.75 -24.45 22.89
C GLN A 153 -5.25 -23.57 21.74
N LYS A 154 -4.38 -23.17 20.80
CA LYS A 154 -4.78 -22.40 19.62
C LYS A 154 -5.57 -23.24 18.63
N THR A 155 -5.16 -24.49 18.42
CA THR A 155 -5.86 -25.45 17.55
C THR A 155 -7.30 -25.64 18.03
N GLU A 156 -7.50 -25.94 19.32
CA GLU A 156 -8.82 -26.05 19.95
C GLU A 156 -9.63 -24.75 19.80
N LYS A 157 -9.01 -23.59 20.08
CA LYS A 157 -9.66 -22.28 19.95
C LYS A 157 -10.13 -22.00 18.52
N TYR A 158 -9.36 -22.39 17.51
CA TYR A 158 -9.69 -22.15 16.11
C TYR A 158 -10.77 -23.11 15.62
N LEU A 159 -10.69 -24.39 16.01
CA LEU A 159 -11.76 -25.36 15.77
C LEU A 159 -13.08 -24.93 16.41
N ALA A 160 -13.04 -24.47 17.67
CA ALA A 160 -14.21 -23.93 18.36
C ALA A 160 -14.80 -22.71 17.63
N ALA A 161 -13.96 -21.82 17.09
CA ALA A 161 -14.43 -20.68 16.30
C ALA A 161 -15.12 -21.10 14.99
N ILE A 162 -14.64 -22.15 14.32
CA ILE A 162 -15.29 -22.71 13.11
C ILE A 162 -16.64 -23.36 13.47
N ILE A 163 -16.69 -24.08 14.58
CA ILE A 163 -17.94 -24.70 15.07
C ILE A 163 -18.96 -23.63 15.43
N GLU A 164 -18.55 -22.58 16.14
CA GLU A 164 -19.41 -21.46 16.50
C GLU A 164 -19.92 -20.71 15.28
N TRP A 165 -19.05 -20.42 14.32
CA TRP A 165 -19.43 -19.83 13.04
C TRP A 165 -20.53 -20.64 12.34
N SER A 166 -20.42 -21.97 12.35
CA SER A 166 -21.38 -22.84 11.67
C SER A 166 -22.80 -22.82 12.28
N LYS A 167 -22.97 -22.28 13.49
CA LYS A 167 -24.28 -22.17 14.16
C LYS A 167 -25.15 -21.04 13.61
N SER A 168 -24.54 -20.02 12.98
CA SER A 168 -25.28 -18.88 12.44
C SER A 168 -25.27 -18.89 10.92
N PRO A 169 -26.41 -18.57 10.26
CA PRO A 169 -26.45 -18.43 8.81
C PRO A 169 -25.90 -17.09 8.29
N THR A 170 -25.71 -16.10 9.18
CA THR A 170 -25.28 -14.74 8.87
C THR A 170 -24.26 -14.22 9.86
N HIS A 171 -23.32 -13.39 9.40
CA HIS A 171 -22.20 -12.90 10.22
C HIS A 171 -22.00 -11.40 10.08
N THR A 172 -21.58 -10.73 11.14
CA THR A 172 -21.16 -9.32 11.13
C THR A 172 -19.74 -9.16 10.58
N LEU A 173 -19.28 -7.92 10.34
CA LEU A 173 -17.91 -7.69 9.91
C LEU A 173 -16.91 -8.17 10.97
N ASP A 174 -17.21 -7.94 12.24
CA ASP A 174 -16.36 -8.36 13.36
C ASP A 174 -16.23 -9.89 13.43
N ASP A 175 -17.34 -10.62 13.28
CA ASP A 175 -17.32 -12.09 13.23
C ASP A 175 -16.36 -12.59 12.12
N VAL A 176 -16.45 -11.99 10.93
CA VAL A 176 -15.64 -12.36 9.76
C VAL A 176 -14.17 -12.03 10.03
N GLN A 177 -13.87 -10.85 10.56
CA GLN A 177 -12.51 -10.41 10.89
C GLN A 177 -11.89 -11.30 11.95
N GLN A 178 -12.64 -11.67 12.99
CA GLN A 178 -12.19 -12.55 14.05
C GLN A 178 -11.87 -13.96 13.52
N LEU A 179 -12.74 -14.55 12.69
CA LEU A 179 -12.49 -15.88 12.13
C LEU A 179 -11.33 -15.84 11.10
N TYR A 180 -11.35 -14.86 10.20
CA TYR A 180 -10.29 -14.66 9.21
C TYR A 180 -8.93 -14.49 9.88
N GLY A 181 -8.81 -13.66 10.92
CA GLY A 181 -7.55 -13.45 11.63
C GLY A 181 -7.00 -14.72 12.27
N LYS A 182 -7.86 -15.56 12.86
CA LYS A 182 -7.50 -16.86 13.45
C LYS A 182 -6.97 -17.82 12.38
N LEU A 183 -7.68 -17.97 11.27
CA LEU A 183 -7.27 -18.88 10.18
C LEU A 183 -6.09 -18.34 9.37
N LEU A 184 -5.95 -17.03 9.24
CA LEU A 184 -4.76 -16.39 8.68
C LEU A 184 -3.52 -16.68 9.54
N HIS A 185 -3.64 -16.62 10.87
CA HIS A 185 -2.55 -17.04 11.76
C HIS A 185 -2.24 -18.54 11.60
N ALA A 186 -3.26 -19.40 11.53
CA ALA A 186 -3.07 -20.83 11.27
C ALA A 186 -2.32 -21.10 9.95
N SER A 187 -2.50 -20.25 8.93
CA SER A 187 -1.82 -20.38 7.64
C SER A 187 -0.30 -20.19 7.68
N LEU A 188 0.27 -19.71 8.81
CA LEU A 188 1.72 -19.70 9.02
C LEU A 188 2.29 -21.11 9.12
N VAL A 189 1.50 -22.06 9.64
CA VAL A 189 1.81 -23.48 9.70
C VAL A 189 1.22 -24.20 8.48
N VAL A 190 -0.05 -23.90 8.15
CA VAL A 190 -0.76 -24.50 7.01
C VAL A 190 -0.70 -23.58 5.79
N SER A 191 0.43 -23.55 5.10
CA SER A 191 0.69 -22.58 4.02
C SER A 191 -0.37 -22.57 2.92
N GLU A 192 -0.85 -23.75 2.50
CA GLU A 192 -1.89 -23.89 1.49
C GLU A 192 -3.26 -23.38 1.97
N GLY A 193 -3.43 -23.21 3.28
CA GLY A 193 -4.63 -22.64 3.89
C GLY A 193 -4.95 -21.23 3.38
N ARG A 194 -3.95 -20.48 2.87
CA ARG A 194 -4.17 -19.18 2.21
C ARG A 194 -5.13 -19.29 1.03
N ALA A 195 -5.10 -20.39 0.28
CA ALA A 195 -6.02 -20.65 -0.83
C ALA A 195 -7.46 -20.89 -0.34
N TYR A 196 -7.68 -21.22 0.93
CA TYR A 196 -8.98 -21.48 1.56
C TYR A 196 -9.46 -20.32 2.43
N LEU A 197 -8.88 -19.12 2.27
CA LEU A 197 -9.38 -17.89 2.90
C LEU A 197 -10.10 -16.95 1.92
N THR A 198 -10.07 -17.26 0.62
CA THR A 198 -10.58 -16.37 -0.43
C THR A 198 -12.07 -16.07 -0.31
N GLY A 199 -12.88 -17.01 0.19
CA GLY A 199 -14.30 -16.77 0.46
C GLY A 199 -14.52 -15.77 1.58
N LEU A 200 -13.76 -15.90 2.68
CA LEU A 200 -13.78 -14.93 3.79
C LEU A 200 -13.24 -13.56 3.36
N GLU A 201 -12.19 -13.49 2.54
CA GLU A 201 -11.67 -12.23 1.97
C GLU A 201 -12.70 -11.53 1.07
N THR A 202 -13.42 -12.31 0.26
CA THR A 202 -14.53 -11.80 -0.56
C THR A 202 -15.64 -11.24 0.33
N MET A 203 -15.95 -11.96 1.42
CA MET A 203 -16.94 -11.53 2.41
C MET A 203 -16.50 -10.23 3.09
N LEU A 204 -15.25 -10.10 3.53
CA LEU A 204 -14.68 -8.86 4.09
C LEU A 204 -14.84 -7.67 3.13
N GLY A 205 -14.57 -7.87 1.84
CA GLY A 205 -14.73 -6.83 0.81
C GLY A 205 -16.19 -6.41 0.57
N SER A 206 -17.17 -7.21 1.00
CA SER A 206 -18.59 -6.95 0.77
C SER A 206 -19.24 -5.98 1.77
N TYR A 207 -18.59 -5.70 2.91
CA TYR A 207 -19.20 -4.86 3.97
C TYR A 207 -19.15 -3.37 3.69
N GLY A 208 -18.17 -2.86 2.91
CA GLY A 208 -18.03 -1.42 2.66
C GLY A 208 -18.04 -0.62 3.97
N ASP A 209 -18.96 0.36 4.07
CA ASP A 209 -19.16 1.19 5.27
C ASP A 209 -20.14 0.59 6.30
N SER A 210 -20.78 -0.55 5.99
CA SER A 210 -21.83 -1.17 6.82
C SER A 210 -21.26 -2.18 7.82
N VAL A 211 -20.53 -1.67 8.82
CA VAL A 211 -19.81 -2.48 9.83
C VAL A 211 -20.73 -3.37 10.69
N LEU A 212 -21.98 -2.94 10.93
CA LEU A 212 -22.92 -3.62 11.84
C LEU A 212 -23.92 -4.56 11.14
N SER A 213 -23.93 -4.62 9.81
CA SER A 213 -24.92 -5.40 9.07
C SER A 213 -24.50 -6.85 8.91
N SER A 214 -25.31 -7.81 9.35
CA SER A 214 -25.01 -9.24 9.13
C SER A 214 -25.21 -9.64 7.66
N ARG A 215 -24.31 -10.48 7.12
CA ARG A 215 -24.37 -10.96 5.73
C ARG A 215 -24.23 -12.48 5.66
N HIS A 216 -24.83 -13.08 4.65
CA HIS A 216 -24.60 -14.49 4.32
C HIS A 216 -23.22 -14.68 3.70
N PRO A 217 -22.47 -15.71 4.11
CA PRO A 217 -21.19 -16.00 3.49
C PRO A 217 -21.36 -16.48 2.04
N PRO A 218 -20.37 -16.22 1.15
CA PRO A 218 -20.31 -16.87 -0.16
C PRO A 218 -20.42 -18.39 -0.04
N ARG A 219 -21.05 -19.04 -1.02
CA ARG A 219 -21.26 -20.50 -1.02
C ARG A 219 -19.96 -21.30 -0.85
N SER A 220 -18.82 -20.75 -1.28
CA SER A 220 -17.51 -21.41 -1.15
C SER A 220 -17.01 -21.51 0.30
N VAL A 221 -17.44 -20.61 1.20
CA VAL A 221 -16.92 -20.54 2.58
C VAL A 221 -17.21 -21.82 3.35
N ARG A 222 -18.36 -22.47 3.13
CA ARG A 222 -18.69 -23.73 3.80
C ARG A 222 -17.63 -24.81 3.53
N ALA A 223 -17.34 -25.08 2.26
CA ALA A 223 -16.36 -26.08 1.87
C ALA A 223 -14.93 -25.69 2.31
N GLU A 224 -14.62 -24.38 2.31
CA GLU A 224 -13.34 -23.86 2.83
C GLU A 224 -13.18 -24.11 4.34
N LEU A 225 -14.23 -23.90 5.13
CA LEU A 225 -14.21 -24.14 6.57
C LEU A 225 -14.21 -25.63 6.93
N GLU A 226 -14.88 -26.46 6.13
CA GLU A 226 -14.79 -27.93 6.26
C GLU A 226 -13.36 -28.42 6.02
N TRP A 227 -12.69 -27.88 5.00
CA TRP A 227 -11.28 -28.15 4.75
C TRP A 227 -10.42 -27.70 5.94
N TRP A 228 -10.59 -26.47 6.43
CA TRP A 228 -9.87 -25.97 7.61
C TRP A 228 -10.10 -26.84 8.85
N SER A 229 -11.34 -27.25 9.11
CA SER A 229 -11.66 -28.12 10.23
C SER A 229 -11.00 -29.49 10.11
N THR A 230 -10.83 -30.01 8.90
CA THR A 230 -10.15 -31.29 8.66
C THR A 230 -8.64 -31.13 8.86
N SER A 231 -8.04 -30.12 8.25
CA SER A 231 -6.60 -29.83 8.36
C SER A 231 -6.17 -29.55 9.81
N LEU A 232 -6.95 -28.79 10.58
CA LEU A 232 -6.62 -28.47 11.98
C LEU A 232 -6.79 -29.64 12.96
N ARG A 233 -7.55 -30.69 12.58
CA ARG A 233 -7.70 -31.89 13.41
C ARG A 233 -6.55 -32.88 13.23
N ASP A 234 -5.72 -32.70 12.21
CA ASP A 234 -4.53 -33.52 12.03
C ASP A 234 -3.54 -33.25 13.16
N SER A 235 -3.34 -34.24 14.04
CA SER A 235 -2.41 -34.15 15.16
C SER A 235 -0.94 -34.11 14.74
N SER A 236 -0.64 -34.47 13.49
CA SER A 236 0.70 -34.41 12.90
C SER A 236 1.00 -33.07 12.22
N LEU A 237 0.03 -32.13 12.24
CA LEU A 237 0.13 -30.86 11.55
C LEU A 237 1.31 -30.03 12.06
N SER A 238 2.34 -29.99 11.25
CA SER A 238 3.54 -29.21 11.48
C SER A 238 4.12 -28.77 10.15
N ARG A 239 4.93 -27.72 10.20
CA ARG A 239 5.64 -27.18 9.05
C ARG A 239 7.14 -27.24 9.33
N PRO A 240 7.96 -27.73 8.39
CA PRO A 240 9.40 -27.63 8.50
C PRO A 240 9.84 -26.16 8.60
N ILE A 241 10.79 -25.87 9.49
CA ILE A 241 11.43 -24.57 9.54
C ILE A 241 12.26 -24.44 8.25
N PRO A 242 12.04 -23.40 7.42
CA PRO A 242 12.74 -23.27 6.15
C PRO A 242 14.23 -23.02 6.37
N LEU A 243 15.04 -24.03 6.08
CA LEU A 243 16.50 -23.90 6.03
C LEU A 243 16.94 -23.30 4.69
N PRO A 244 18.10 -22.63 4.61
CA PRO A 244 18.65 -22.18 3.33
C PRO A 244 18.85 -23.37 2.38
N ARG A 245 18.02 -23.46 1.34
CA ARG A 245 18.10 -24.51 0.31
C ARG A 245 18.68 -23.94 -0.97
N LYS A 246 19.52 -24.71 -1.66
CA LYS A 246 20.00 -24.38 -3.01
C LYS A 246 18.87 -24.71 -3.99
N LEU A 247 18.34 -23.72 -4.71
CA LEU A 247 17.39 -24.00 -5.78
C LEU A 247 18.14 -24.56 -7.00
N ILE A 248 17.54 -25.57 -7.62
CA ILE A 248 18.02 -26.19 -8.84
C ILE A 248 17.24 -25.59 -10.00
N ASP A 249 17.98 -24.99 -10.92
CA ASP A 249 17.45 -24.51 -12.18
C ASP A 249 17.59 -25.61 -13.23
N ILE A 250 16.48 -26.27 -13.52
CA ILE A 250 16.37 -27.31 -14.57
C ILE A 250 15.84 -26.75 -15.89
N GLN A 251 15.81 -25.42 -16.04
CA GLN A 251 15.27 -24.74 -17.22
C GLN A 251 13.82 -25.17 -17.51
N ALA A 252 12.97 -25.10 -16.47
CA ALA A 252 11.56 -25.48 -16.53
C ALA A 252 10.65 -24.26 -16.70
N PHE A 253 9.93 -24.19 -17.82
CA PHE A 253 9.12 -23.06 -18.26
C PHE A 253 7.69 -23.48 -18.61
N SER A 254 6.71 -22.63 -18.31
CA SER A 254 5.33 -22.75 -18.79
C SER A 254 4.87 -21.48 -19.50
N ASP A 255 3.94 -21.61 -20.43
CA ASP A 255 3.33 -20.49 -21.17
C ASP A 255 1.92 -20.86 -21.66
N ALA A 256 1.05 -19.87 -21.86
CA ALA A 256 -0.25 -20.06 -22.48
C ALA A 256 -0.58 -18.97 -23.52
N SER A 257 -1.18 -19.41 -24.63
CA SER A 257 -1.70 -18.54 -25.68
C SER A 257 -3.22 -18.59 -25.72
N SER A 258 -3.88 -17.44 -25.55
CA SER A 258 -5.34 -17.35 -25.42
C SER A 258 -6.14 -17.90 -26.59
N GLY A 259 -5.53 -18.02 -27.78
CA GLY A 259 -6.19 -18.49 -29.00
C GLY A 259 -5.71 -19.86 -29.48
N VAL A 260 -4.78 -20.52 -28.78
CA VAL A 260 -4.19 -21.78 -29.23
C VAL A 260 -4.14 -22.83 -28.12
N GLY A 261 -3.29 -22.61 -27.13
CA GLY A 261 -2.92 -23.70 -26.23
C GLY A 261 -2.10 -23.28 -25.02
N ILE A 262 -1.66 -24.30 -24.30
CA ILE A 262 -0.76 -24.23 -23.16
C ILE A 262 0.47 -25.06 -23.52
N ALA A 263 1.66 -24.66 -23.09
CA ALA A 263 2.83 -25.49 -23.22
C ALA A 263 3.78 -25.41 -22.03
N ILE A 264 4.59 -26.46 -21.90
CA ILE A 264 5.70 -26.54 -20.97
C ILE A 264 6.97 -26.95 -21.71
N VAL A 265 8.11 -26.46 -21.22
CA VAL A 265 9.45 -26.83 -21.69
C VAL A 265 10.36 -27.09 -20.49
N ILE A 266 11.09 -28.20 -20.49
CA ILE A 266 12.09 -28.57 -19.47
C ILE A 266 13.40 -28.89 -20.19
N GLY A 267 14.38 -27.98 -20.09
CA GLY A 267 15.59 -28.04 -20.90
C GLY A 267 15.26 -27.97 -22.38
N GLN A 268 15.48 -29.07 -23.11
CA GLN A 268 15.11 -29.20 -24.53
C GLN A 268 13.78 -29.91 -24.76
N HIS A 269 13.21 -30.51 -23.72
CA HIS A 269 12.01 -31.33 -23.84
C HIS A 269 10.76 -30.47 -23.70
N TRP A 270 9.70 -30.79 -24.43
CA TRP A 270 8.49 -29.97 -24.47
C TRP A 270 7.23 -30.83 -24.46
N ARG A 271 6.11 -30.23 -24.05
CA ARG A 271 4.75 -30.76 -24.29
C ARG A 271 3.75 -29.62 -24.36
N ALA A 272 2.69 -29.79 -25.12
CA ALA A 272 1.66 -28.78 -25.30
C ALA A 272 0.25 -29.39 -25.23
N TRP A 273 -0.74 -28.52 -25.01
CA TRP A 273 -2.15 -28.85 -24.97
C TRP A 273 -2.93 -27.77 -25.71
N ARG A 274 -4.03 -28.15 -26.37
CA ARG A 274 -4.95 -27.22 -27.03
C ARG A 274 -6.06 -26.82 -26.08
N LEU A 275 -6.43 -25.54 -26.15
CA LEU A 275 -7.57 -24.99 -25.40
C LEU A 275 -8.85 -25.19 -26.22
N ILE A 276 -9.83 -25.90 -25.68
CA ILE A 276 -11.10 -26.20 -26.37
C ILE A 276 -11.96 -24.93 -26.44
N PRO A 277 -12.56 -24.58 -27.60
CA PRO A 277 -13.44 -23.42 -27.72
C PRO A 277 -14.55 -23.43 -26.66
N GLY A 278 -14.73 -22.29 -25.98
CA GLY A 278 -15.64 -22.17 -24.82
C GLY A 278 -14.95 -22.31 -23.46
N TRP A 279 -13.64 -22.55 -23.42
CA TRP A 279 -12.87 -22.59 -22.18
C TRP A 279 -12.93 -21.27 -21.40
N ARG A 280 -12.87 -20.13 -22.10
CA ARG A 280 -12.91 -18.78 -21.54
C ARG A 280 -14.33 -18.39 -21.16
N THR A 281 -14.52 -17.89 -19.95
CA THR A 281 -15.83 -17.42 -19.46
C THR A 281 -16.00 -15.93 -19.68
N LEU A 282 -17.21 -15.50 -20.06
CA LEU A 282 -17.55 -14.09 -20.27
C LEU A 282 -17.40 -13.21 -19.01
N ASN A 283 -17.61 -13.79 -17.83
CA ASN A 283 -17.47 -13.08 -16.54
C ASN A 283 -16.02 -12.91 -16.08
N GLY A 284 -15.02 -13.31 -16.88
CA GLY A 284 -13.60 -13.20 -16.56
C GLY A 284 -13.08 -14.17 -15.50
N SER A 285 -13.89 -15.15 -15.06
CA SER A 285 -13.45 -16.18 -14.11
C SER A 285 -12.32 -17.05 -14.68
N ARG A 286 -12.53 -17.66 -15.86
CA ARG A 286 -11.47 -18.29 -16.66
C ARG A 286 -10.99 -17.32 -17.74
N ASP A 287 -9.85 -16.70 -17.49
CA ASP A 287 -9.14 -15.79 -18.39
C ASP A 287 -7.77 -16.38 -18.78
N ILE A 288 -6.90 -15.61 -19.44
CA ILE A 288 -5.56 -16.10 -19.77
C ILE A 288 -4.74 -16.49 -18.53
N GLY A 289 -4.94 -15.83 -17.40
CA GLY A 289 -4.27 -16.17 -16.13
C GLY A 289 -4.64 -17.56 -15.64
N TRP A 290 -5.88 -18.03 -15.88
CA TRP A 290 -6.25 -19.41 -15.62
C TRP A 290 -5.49 -20.41 -16.48
N ALA A 291 -5.35 -20.16 -17.78
CA ALA A 291 -4.61 -21.06 -18.67
C ALA A 291 -3.11 -21.10 -18.32
N GLU A 292 -2.52 -19.95 -17.98
CA GLU A 292 -1.16 -19.86 -17.45
C GLU A 292 -0.98 -20.66 -16.15
N ALA A 293 -1.95 -20.59 -15.23
CA ALA A 293 -1.92 -21.36 -14.01
C ALA A 293 -2.00 -22.87 -14.27
N VAL A 294 -2.81 -23.31 -15.24
CA VAL A 294 -2.84 -24.72 -15.65
C VAL A 294 -1.52 -25.14 -16.29
N GLY A 295 -0.88 -24.29 -17.10
CA GLY A 295 0.47 -24.54 -17.61
C GLY A 295 1.48 -24.74 -16.47
N PHE A 296 1.39 -23.91 -15.45
CA PHE A 296 2.21 -24.04 -14.23
C PHE A 296 1.91 -25.34 -13.45
N GLU A 297 0.65 -25.75 -13.35
CA GLU A 297 0.23 -27.05 -12.78
C GLU A 297 0.87 -28.22 -13.52
N PHE A 298 0.80 -28.23 -14.86
CA PHE A 298 1.40 -29.28 -15.67
C PHE A 298 2.92 -29.30 -15.59
N LEU A 299 3.55 -28.12 -15.48
CA LEU A 299 5.00 -28.04 -15.27
C LEU A 299 5.39 -28.70 -13.95
N ILE A 300 4.66 -28.45 -12.86
CA ILE A 300 4.87 -29.11 -11.56
C ILE A 300 4.67 -30.61 -11.67
N TYR A 301 3.61 -31.06 -12.34
CA TYR A 301 3.33 -32.49 -12.56
C TYR A 301 4.42 -33.21 -13.34
N ALA A 302 5.10 -32.52 -14.28
CA ALA A 302 6.23 -33.06 -15.01
C ALA A 302 7.47 -33.21 -14.11
N VAL A 303 7.79 -32.17 -13.35
CA VAL A 303 9.01 -32.14 -12.52
C VAL A 303 8.88 -33.04 -11.29
N ALA A 304 7.71 -33.05 -10.64
CA ALA A 304 7.47 -33.85 -9.43
C ALA A 304 7.49 -35.37 -9.67
N ARG A 305 7.32 -35.82 -10.93
CA ARG A 305 7.42 -37.24 -11.33
C ARG A 305 8.87 -37.73 -11.47
N SER A 306 9.85 -36.85 -11.40
CA SER A 306 11.27 -37.27 -11.35
C SER A 306 11.64 -37.76 -9.94
N ASP A 307 12.54 -38.74 -9.84
CA ASP A 307 13.05 -39.32 -8.57
C ASP A 307 13.79 -38.28 -7.67
N GLU A 308 13.91 -37.04 -8.16
CA GLU A 308 14.56 -35.91 -7.49
C GLU A 308 13.60 -35.01 -6.70
N SER A 309 12.32 -35.40 -6.55
CA SER A 309 11.21 -34.58 -6.03
C SER A 309 11.40 -33.99 -4.61
N ARG A 310 12.39 -34.48 -3.85
CA ARG A 310 12.80 -33.91 -2.54
C ARG A 310 13.71 -32.67 -2.64
N ARG A 311 14.11 -32.27 -3.85
CA ARG A 311 14.95 -31.09 -4.10
C ARG A 311 14.08 -29.86 -4.34
N SER A 312 14.65 -28.67 -4.16
CA SER A 312 13.98 -27.40 -4.42
C SER A 312 14.26 -26.92 -5.84
N PHE A 313 13.22 -26.79 -6.67
CA PHE A 313 13.31 -26.45 -8.09
C PHE A 313 12.80 -25.04 -8.36
N LYS A 314 13.44 -24.38 -9.32
CA LYS A 314 12.99 -23.09 -9.88
C LYS A 314 12.19 -23.33 -11.16
N LEU A 315 10.98 -22.77 -11.19
CA LEU A 315 10.04 -22.87 -12.31
C LEU A 315 9.74 -21.47 -12.85
N PHE A 316 9.65 -21.32 -14.16
CA PHE A 316 9.50 -20.03 -14.81
C PHE A 316 8.15 -19.89 -15.51
N GLY A 317 7.56 -18.70 -15.42
CA GLY A 317 6.38 -18.31 -16.17
C GLY A 317 6.39 -16.81 -16.47
N ASP A 318 5.66 -16.39 -17.49
CA ASP A 318 5.61 -14.98 -17.93
C ASP A 318 4.40 -14.21 -17.36
N ASN A 319 3.49 -14.90 -16.67
CA ASN A 319 2.36 -14.30 -16.01
C ASN A 319 2.66 -13.97 -14.54
N LYS A 320 2.86 -12.68 -14.25
CA LYS A 320 3.10 -12.21 -12.87
C LYS A 320 1.96 -12.56 -11.91
N GLY A 321 0.72 -12.58 -12.36
CA GLY A 321 -0.43 -12.93 -11.51
C GLY A 321 -0.37 -14.37 -11.00
N VAL A 322 0.13 -15.30 -11.82
CA VAL A 322 0.37 -16.69 -11.42
C VAL A 322 1.65 -16.81 -10.60
N VAL A 323 2.75 -16.23 -11.06
CA VAL A 323 4.06 -16.28 -10.38
C VAL A 323 3.99 -15.70 -8.96
N GLU A 324 3.48 -14.48 -8.82
CA GLU A 324 3.33 -13.80 -7.53
C GLU A 324 2.16 -14.36 -6.71
N GLY A 325 1.12 -14.89 -7.37
CA GLY A 325 0.04 -15.61 -6.71
C GLY A 325 0.53 -16.86 -5.98
N TRP A 326 1.44 -17.61 -6.60
CA TRP A 326 2.07 -18.78 -6.01
C TRP A 326 2.90 -18.42 -4.76
N TRP A 327 3.64 -17.31 -4.79
CA TRP A 327 4.36 -16.81 -3.59
C TRP A 327 3.42 -16.54 -2.41
N ASN A 328 2.20 -16.08 -2.71
CA ASN A 328 1.17 -15.81 -1.70
C ASN A 328 0.34 -17.05 -1.31
N ASN A 329 0.59 -18.21 -1.95
CA ASN A 329 -0.19 -19.45 -1.82
C ASN A 329 -1.70 -19.25 -2.10
N ARG A 330 -2.06 -18.27 -2.94
CA ARG A 330 -3.46 -18.00 -3.32
C ARG A 330 -3.59 -17.11 -4.54
N SER A 331 -4.76 -17.12 -5.17
CA SER A 331 -5.16 -16.11 -6.14
C SER A 331 -6.51 -15.48 -5.77
N ARG A 332 -6.72 -14.22 -6.16
CA ARG A 332 -8.04 -13.56 -6.05
C ARG A 332 -9.00 -14.03 -7.13
N ASN A 333 -8.49 -14.53 -8.27
CA ASN A 333 -9.32 -15.15 -9.28
C ASN A 333 -9.71 -16.57 -8.80
N PRO A 334 -11.02 -16.88 -8.63
CA PRO A 334 -11.46 -18.17 -8.12
C PRO A 334 -11.01 -19.36 -8.98
N ALA A 335 -10.99 -19.22 -10.31
CA ALA A 335 -10.59 -20.31 -11.19
C ALA A 335 -9.09 -20.60 -11.07
N VAL A 336 -8.25 -19.56 -11.04
CA VAL A 336 -6.80 -19.69 -10.79
C VAL A 336 -6.53 -20.28 -9.40
N ASN A 337 -7.29 -19.84 -8.39
CA ASN A 337 -7.13 -20.34 -7.03
C ASN A 337 -7.51 -21.83 -6.91
N SER A 338 -8.49 -22.31 -7.67
CA SER A 338 -8.79 -23.74 -7.78
C SER A 338 -7.63 -24.55 -8.37
N VAL A 339 -6.88 -23.99 -9.33
CA VAL A 339 -5.64 -24.61 -9.83
C VAL A 339 -4.63 -24.74 -8.69
N PHE A 340 -4.38 -23.67 -7.92
CA PHE A 340 -3.44 -23.73 -6.78
C PHE A 340 -3.87 -24.76 -5.73
N ARG A 341 -5.16 -24.88 -5.42
CA ARG A 341 -5.67 -25.93 -4.52
C ARG A 341 -5.36 -27.34 -5.04
N ARG A 342 -5.51 -27.59 -6.34
CA ARG A 342 -5.12 -28.90 -6.94
C ARG A 342 -3.62 -29.14 -6.85
N ILE A 343 -2.81 -28.14 -7.18
CA ILE A 343 -1.35 -28.24 -7.06
C ILE A 343 -0.98 -28.59 -5.61
N HIS A 344 -1.51 -27.87 -4.61
CA HIS A 344 -1.24 -28.16 -3.21
C HIS A 344 -1.67 -29.58 -2.79
N SER A 345 -2.85 -30.04 -3.24
CA SER A 345 -3.31 -31.40 -2.99
C SER A 345 -2.35 -32.44 -3.59
N PHE A 346 -1.98 -32.27 -4.86
CA PHE A 346 -1.03 -33.16 -5.52
C PHE A 346 0.33 -33.17 -4.81
N LEU A 347 0.85 -32.00 -4.43
CA LEU A 347 2.12 -31.88 -3.71
C LEU A 347 2.07 -32.49 -2.31
N ALA A 348 0.90 -32.52 -1.66
CA ALA A 348 0.70 -33.25 -0.43
C ALA A 348 0.79 -34.76 -0.67
N ASP A 349 0.12 -35.26 -1.71
CA ASP A 349 0.09 -36.69 -2.04
C ASP A 349 1.49 -37.24 -2.40
N VAL A 350 2.31 -36.43 -3.07
CA VAL A 350 3.71 -36.80 -3.40
C VAL A 350 4.73 -36.35 -2.36
N ASN A 351 4.29 -35.78 -1.23
CA ASN A 351 5.13 -35.28 -0.13
C ASN A 351 6.24 -34.26 -0.54
N CYS A 352 5.87 -33.29 -1.39
CA CYS A 352 6.79 -32.28 -1.98
C CYS A 352 6.29 -30.83 -1.83
N ARG A 353 5.57 -30.53 -0.74
CA ARG A 353 4.88 -29.24 -0.51
C ARG A 353 5.78 -27.99 -0.60
N GLU A 354 7.07 -28.12 -0.29
CA GLU A 354 8.04 -27.00 -0.27
C GLU A 354 9.12 -27.10 -1.36
N SER A 355 8.85 -27.86 -2.43
CA SER A 355 9.86 -28.16 -3.47
C SER A 355 9.85 -27.17 -4.64
N PHE A 356 8.83 -26.34 -4.84
CA PHE A 356 8.65 -25.59 -6.10
C PHE A 356 8.56 -24.07 -5.91
N PHE A 357 9.47 -23.34 -6.57
CA PHE A 357 9.62 -21.89 -6.48
C PHE A 357 9.40 -21.26 -7.85
N SER A 358 8.42 -20.36 -7.96
CA SER A 358 8.12 -19.65 -9.21
C SER A 358 9.02 -18.42 -9.40
N ALA A 359 9.39 -18.15 -10.65
CA ALA A 359 10.14 -16.97 -11.07
C ALA A 359 9.57 -16.38 -12.36
N TYR A 360 9.58 -15.06 -12.47
CA TYR A 360 9.13 -14.37 -13.68
C TYR A 360 10.19 -14.46 -14.78
N VAL A 361 9.76 -14.78 -16.00
CA VAL A 361 10.55 -14.64 -17.23
C VAL A 361 9.80 -13.74 -18.22
N SER A 362 10.49 -12.93 -19.01
CA SER A 362 9.81 -12.17 -20.08
C SER A 362 9.43 -13.09 -21.23
N THR A 363 8.26 -12.92 -21.84
CA THR A 363 7.75 -13.73 -22.97
C THR A 363 8.78 -13.95 -24.09
N LYS A 364 9.57 -12.92 -24.45
CA LYS A 364 10.63 -13.04 -25.48
C LYS A 364 11.74 -14.05 -25.17
N LEU A 365 11.91 -14.37 -23.89
CA LEU A 365 12.91 -15.30 -23.37
C LEU A 365 12.26 -16.60 -22.89
N ASN A 366 10.93 -16.77 -23.05
CA ASN A 366 10.21 -17.95 -22.62
C ASN A 366 10.23 -19.02 -23.73
N PRO A 367 10.94 -20.15 -23.58
CA PRO A 367 11.00 -21.20 -24.59
C PRO A 367 9.63 -21.86 -24.84
N ALA A 368 8.69 -21.75 -23.90
CA ALA A 368 7.35 -22.30 -24.03
C ALA A 368 6.38 -21.44 -24.89
N ASP A 369 6.75 -20.21 -25.28
CA ASP A 369 5.89 -19.32 -26.09
C ASP A 369 5.58 -19.87 -27.50
N ALA A 370 6.57 -20.41 -28.20
CA ALA A 370 6.34 -20.97 -29.54
C ALA A 370 5.45 -22.25 -29.48
N PRO A 371 5.74 -23.23 -28.60
CA PRO A 371 4.88 -24.39 -28.43
C PRO A 371 3.46 -24.05 -27.96
N SER A 372 3.26 -23.06 -27.07
CA SER A 372 1.92 -22.65 -26.60
C SER A 372 1.06 -22.07 -27.74
N ARG A 373 1.71 -21.51 -28.76
CA ARG A 373 1.12 -21.00 -30.01
C ARG A 373 0.99 -22.03 -31.12
N GLY A 374 1.26 -23.30 -30.85
CA GLY A 374 1.13 -24.39 -31.82
C GLY A 374 2.32 -24.57 -32.76
N VAL A 375 3.46 -23.91 -32.48
CA VAL A 375 4.71 -24.10 -33.20
C VAL A 375 5.56 -25.09 -32.42
N TYR A 376 5.45 -26.36 -32.79
CA TYR A 376 6.02 -27.47 -32.05
C TYR A 376 7.48 -27.78 -32.45
N PRO A 377 8.40 -27.93 -31.48
CA PRO A 377 9.73 -28.50 -31.73
C PRO A 377 9.66 -29.97 -32.16
N SER A 378 10.82 -30.57 -32.46
CA SER A 378 10.91 -31.98 -32.87
C SER A 378 10.24 -32.91 -31.83
N SER A 379 9.47 -33.89 -32.32
CA SER A 379 8.80 -34.90 -31.50
C SER A 379 9.78 -35.83 -30.75
N VAL A 380 11.05 -35.86 -31.16
CA VAL A 380 12.13 -36.57 -30.44
C VAL A 380 12.31 -36.02 -29.01
N PHE A 381 11.98 -34.75 -28.79
CA PHE A 381 12.07 -34.11 -27.47
C PHE A 381 10.72 -34.03 -26.74
N LEU A 382 9.72 -34.81 -27.15
CA LEU A 382 8.40 -34.78 -26.52
C LEU A 382 8.46 -35.40 -25.11
N LEU A 383 8.02 -34.66 -24.09
CA LEU A 383 7.87 -35.18 -22.72
C LEU A 383 6.80 -36.27 -22.68
N ALA A 384 6.87 -37.16 -21.69
CA ALA A 384 5.83 -38.17 -21.47
C ALA A 384 4.43 -37.55 -21.22
N PRO A 385 3.33 -38.28 -21.48
CA PRO A 385 1.98 -37.81 -21.21
C PRO A 385 1.79 -37.40 -19.75
N ILE A 386 1.23 -36.21 -19.55
CA ILE A 386 0.83 -35.70 -18.23
C ILE A 386 -0.67 -35.88 -18.10
N PRO A 387 -1.16 -36.53 -17.04
CA PRO A 387 -2.59 -36.72 -16.86
C PRO A 387 -3.28 -35.38 -16.67
N ILE A 388 -4.33 -35.15 -17.48
CA ILE A 388 -5.20 -33.98 -17.39
C ILE A 388 -6.20 -34.26 -16.26
N PRO A 389 -6.28 -33.42 -15.20
CA PRO A 389 -7.31 -33.51 -14.18
C PRO A 389 -8.72 -33.59 -14.78
N GLY A 390 -9.60 -34.40 -14.19
CA GLY A 390 -10.93 -34.67 -14.75
C GLY A 390 -11.82 -33.43 -14.92
N ASP A 391 -11.64 -32.41 -14.07
CA ASP A 391 -12.32 -31.11 -14.18
C ASP A 391 -11.82 -30.25 -15.35
N LEU A 392 -10.67 -30.58 -15.94
CA LEU A 392 -10.09 -29.91 -17.10
C LEU A 392 -10.37 -30.64 -18.43
N SER A 393 -10.83 -31.89 -18.40
CA SER A 393 -11.01 -32.73 -19.59
C SER A 393 -12.01 -32.17 -20.61
N GLY A 394 -12.93 -31.29 -20.21
CA GLY A 394 -13.85 -30.58 -21.11
C GLY A 394 -13.35 -29.22 -21.61
N LEU A 395 -12.16 -28.78 -21.18
CA LEU A 395 -11.60 -27.45 -21.46
C LEU A 395 -10.26 -27.52 -22.19
N ILE A 396 -9.53 -28.63 -22.03
CA ILE A 396 -8.15 -28.80 -22.49
C ILE A 396 -8.01 -30.21 -23.05
N VAL A 397 -7.27 -30.34 -24.15
CA VAL A 397 -6.93 -31.63 -24.76
C VAL A 397 -5.46 -31.64 -25.18
N ASP A 398 -4.85 -32.82 -25.28
CA ASP A 398 -3.46 -32.95 -25.73
C ASP A 398 -3.24 -32.39 -27.15
N PHE A 399 -2.02 -31.96 -27.46
CA PHE A 399 -1.74 -31.26 -28.73
C PHE A 399 -2.00 -32.14 -29.97
N ASP A 400 -1.83 -33.46 -29.83
CA ASP A 400 -1.96 -34.46 -30.87
C ASP A 400 -3.32 -35.18 -30.90
N ALA A 401 -4.23 -34.84 -29.99
CA ALA A 401 -5.56 -35.42 -29.98
C ALA A 401 -6.37 -35.05 -31.24
N PRO A 402 -7.35 -35.87 -31.67
CA PRO A 402 -8.24 -35.51 -32.77
C PRO A 402 -8.93 -34.16 -32.55
N ARG A 403 -9.15 -33.39 -33.61
CA ARG A 403 -9.91 -32.13 -33.52
C ARG A 403 -11.36 -32.41 -33.17
N THR A 404 -11.87 -31.68 -32.18
CA THR A 404 -13.27 -31.76 -31.80
C THR A 404 -14.18 -31.08 -32.84
N THR A 405 -15.45 -31.46 -32.91
CA THR A 405 -16.43 -30.87 -33.85
C THR A 405 -16.55 -29.35 -33.68
N THR A 406 -16.38 -28.85 -32.47
CA THR A 406 -16.40 -27.41 -32.12
C THR A 406 -15.17 -26.66 -32.66
N GLU A 407 -14.00 -27.30 -32.70
CA GLU A 407 -12.76 -26.73 -33.26
C GLU A 407 -12.76 -26.69 -34.79
N LEU A 408 -13.52 -27.58 -35.43
CA LEU A 408 -13.73 -27.58 -36.88
C LEU A 408 -14.72 -26.50 -37.34
N GLN A 409 -15.56 -25.99 -36.43
CA GLN A 409 -16.59 -24.98 -36.71
C GLN A 409 -16.18 -23.53 -36.36
N SER A 410 -15.01 -23.33 -35.73
CA SER A 410 -14.52 -22.01 -35.32
C SER A 410 -13.55 -21.41 -36.36
N PRO A 411 -13.64 -20.11 -36.69
CA PRO A 411 -12.76 -19.49 -37.68
C PRO A 411 -11.31 -19.40 -37.16
N THR A 412 -10.36 -19.83 -37.99
CA THR A 412 -8.91 -19.80 -37.70
C THR A 412 -8.41 -18.37 -37.48
N PRO A 413 -7.65 -18.05 -36.40
CA PRO A 413 -7.03 -16.74 -36.26
C PRO A 413 -5.94 -16.56 -37.33
N SER A 414 -6.01 -15.45 -38.07
CA SER A 414 -5.10 -15.08 -39.15
C SER A 414 -3.65 -14.89 -38.70
N SER A 415 -2.73 -15.30 -39.56
CA SER A 415 -1.28 -15.16 -39.48
C SER A 415 -0.77 -13.70 -39.35
N LEU A 416 0.38 -13.57 -38.69
CA LEU A 416 1.17 -12.37 -38.38
C LEU A 416 1.32 -11.34 -39.52
N PRO A 417 1.39 -10.02 -39.24
CA PRO A 417 1.87 -9.02 -40.20
C PRO A 417 3.40 -9.07 -40.39
N LYS A 418 3.84 -8.94 -41.64
CA LYS A 418 5.25 -8.91 -42.10
C LYS A 418 6.01 -7.67 -41.61
N LEU A 419 7.30 -7.84 -41.28
CA LEU A 419 8.30 -6.77 -41.12
C LEU A 419 8.73 -6.22 -42.50
N PRO A 420 8.96 -4.90 -42.66
CA PRO A 420 9.69 -4.36 -43.81
C PRO A 420 11.21 -4.31 -43.56
N PRO A 421 12.05 -4.40 -44.63
CA PRO A 421 13.50 -4.48 -44.52
C PRO A 421 14.20 -3.10 -44.57
N ASP A 422 15.42 -3.09 -44.02
CA ASP A 422 16.60 -2.26 -44.29
C ASP A 422 16.49 -0.74 -44.48
N SER A 423 17.18 0.00 -43.60
CA SER A 423 17.84 1.27 -43.94
C SER A 423 19.01 1.54 -42.99
N ALA A 424 20.10 0.83 -43.23
CA ALA A 424 21.43 1.27 -42.84
C ALA A 424 21.96 2.25 -43.89
N THR A 425 22.14 3.53 -43.55
CA THR A 425 23.30 4.38 -43.88
C THR A 425 23.07 5.86 -43.53
N THR A 426 24.17 6.53 -43.16
CA THR A 426 24.37 8.00 -43.11
C THR A 426 23.75 8.68 -41.87
N PHE A 427 24.49 9.20 -40.89
CA PHE A 427 25.56 10.18 -41.03
C PHE A 427 26.64 10.02 -39.95
N ALA A 428 27.87 9.88 -40.42
CA ALA A 428 29.08 10.09 -39.65
C ALA A 428 29.41 11.60 -39.59
N ARG A 429 30.17 11.96 -38.54
CA ARG A 429 31.04 13.16 -38.43
C ARG A 429 30.35 14.52 -38.30
N ALA A 430 30.41 15.10 -37.10
CA ALA A 430 31.41 16.14 -36.77
C ALA A 430 30.98 16.86 -35.47
N ALA A 431 31.53 16.41 -34.34
CA ALA A 431 31.75 17.25 -33.18
C ALA A 431 33.09 17.95 -33.40
N PHE A 432 33.16 19.28 -33.24
CA PHE A 432 34.34 19.95 -32.66
C PHE A 432 34.06 21.43 -32.37
N ASN A 433 34.58 21.82 -31.21
CA ASN A 433 34.99 23.15 -30.74
C ASN A 433 34.06 23.99 -29.85
N SER A 434 34.60 24.16 -28.65
CA SER A 434 34.33 25.01 -27.50
C SER A 434 34.36 26.51 -27.78
N GLU A 435 33.66 27.28 -26.94
CA GLU A 435 34.20 28.34 -26.04
C GLU A 435 33.01 28.99 -25.30
N CYS A 436 32.89 28.80 -23.98
CA CYS A 436 33.19 29.78 -22.92
C CYS A 436 32.46 31.14 -23.04
N PHE A 437 31.52 31.47 -22.12
CA PHE A 437 31.62 32.61 -21.18
C PHE A 437 30.38 32.82 -20.28
N SER A 438 30.70 33.06 -19.00
CA SER A 438 30.08 33.90 -17.95
C SER A 438 28.60 33.81 -17.54
N THR A 439 28.47 33.55 -16.23
CA THR A 439 27.47 34.05 -15.28
C THR A 439 26.99 35.47 -15.54
N GLU A 440 25.71 35.64 -15.88
CA GLU A 440 24.83 36.78 -15.53
C GLU A 440 23.56 36.70 -16.38
N THR A 441 22.50 36.03 -15.94
CA THR A 441 21.09 36.43 -16.23
C THR A 441 20.13 35.63 -15.35
N PHE A 442 19.88 36.09 -14.12
CA PHE A 442 18.80 35.58 -13.26
C PHE A 442 17.86 36.71 -12.85
N VAL A 443 17.41 37.52 -13.81
CA VAL A 443 16.33 38.50 -13.61
C VAL A 443 15.68 38.70 -14.96
N TYR A 444 14.58 37.99 -15.30
CA TYR A 444 13.53 38.41 -16.24
C TYR A 444 12.55 37.25 -16.48
N ALA A 445 11.70 36.95 -15.48
CA ALA A 445 10.50 36.15 -15.71
C ALA A 445 9.45 36.43 -14.62
N SER A 446 9.07 37.70 -14.45
CA SER A 446 7.96 38.07 -13.56
C SER A 446 6.88 38.95 -14.21
N GLN A 447 6.85 39.11 -15.54
CA GLN A 447 5.96 40.12 -16.16
C GLN A 447 5.25 39.74 -17.47
N THR A 448 5.12 38.47 -17.86
CA THR A 448 4.23 38.12 -19.00
C THR A 448 3.14 37.15 -18.57
N GLY A 449 1.91 37.69 -18.47
CA GLY A 449 0.70 36.98 -18.12
C GLY A 449 0.18 36.09 -19.23
N LEU A 450 0.70 34.87 -19.33
CA LEU A 450 0.06 33.77 -20.07
C LEU A 450 -0.60 32.80 -19.09
N ARG A 451 -1.85 33.11 -18.73
CA ARG A 451 -2.77 32.16 -18.08
C ARG A 451 -3.44 31.30 -19.16
N THR A 452 -2.77 30.25 -19.61
CA THR A 452 -3.42 29.15 -20.33
C THR A 452 -3.25 27.85 -19.55
N ARG A 453 -4.39 27.26 -19.18
CA ARG A 453 -4.50 26.01 -18.39
C ARG A 453 -4.17 24.83 -19.31
N LEU A 454 -3.05 24.15 -19.08
CA LEU A 454 -2.70 22.94 -19.83
C LEU A 454 -2.86 21.70 -18.94
N PRO A 455 -3.68 20.71 -19.33
CA PRO A 455 -3.72 19.41 -18.67
C PRO A 455 -2.42 18.64 -18.96
N LEU A 456 -2.02 17.77 -18.03
CA LEU A 456 -0.79 16.96 -18.07
C LEU A 456 -0.61 16.10 -19.34
N VAL A 457 -1.66 15.94 -20.15
CA VAL A 457 -1.69 15.16 -21.40
C VAL A 457 -1.26 16.00 -22.62
N LEU A 458 -1.19 17.33 -22.51
CA LEU A 458 -1.06 18.24 -23.67
C LEU A 458 0.10 19.25 -23.58
N VAL A 459 1.06 19.09 -22.67
CA VAL A 459 2.21 20.01 -22.63
C VAL A 459 3.29 19.55 -23.62
N HIS A 460 3.16 20.04 -24.86
CA HIS A 460 4.23 20.15 -25.84
C HIS A 460 4.57 21.64 -25.98
N ILE A 461 5.81 22.05 -25.71
CA ILE A 461 6.27 23.42 -26.03
C ILE A 461 7.63 23.36 -26.75
N PRO A 462 7.66 23.48 -28.10
CA PRO A 462 8.81 23.97 -28.87
C PRO A 462 8.46 25.36 -29.47
N ARG A 463 9.32 26.34 -29.75
CA ARG A 463 10.78 26.62 -29.74
C ARG A 463 10.91 28.15 -29.93
N ILE A 464 12.02 28.78 -29.53
CA ILE A 464 12.56 29.99 -30.21
C ILE A 464 13.92 29.50 -30.75
N SER A 465 14.23 29.26 -32.02
CA SER A 465 13.66 29.62 -33.33
C SER A 465 14.08 28.59 -34.39
N ARG A 466 13.40 28.61 -35.54
CA ARG A 466 13.73 28.04 -36.88
C ARG A 466 13.56 26.52 -37.09
N HIS A 467 12.55 26.22 -37.92
CA HIS A 467 12.19 25.02 -38.69
C HIS A 467 10.88 24.36 -38.25
N GLU A 468 9.79 24.82 -38.87
CA GLU A 468 8.39 24.61 -38.46
C GLU A 468 7.64 23.51 -39.24
N SER A 469 8.25 22.79 -40.18
CA SER A 469 7.50 21.93 -41.13
C SER A 469 7.66 20.42 -40.96
N LEU A 470 8.45 19.92 -40.01
CA LEU A 470 8.67 18.46 -39.83
C LEU A 470 8.12 17.85 -38.53
N TYR A 471 7.60 18.66 -37.61
CA TYR A 471 7.24 18.19 -36.26
C TYR A 471 5.76 17.87 -36.03
N PHE A 472 4.85 18.32 -36.91
CA PHE A 472 3.41 18.01 -36.76
C PHE A 472 3.05 16.56 -37.15
N ALA A 473 3.87 15.91 -37.98
CA ALA A 473 3.65 14.52 -38.39
C ALA A 473 4.03 13.50 -37.29
N HIS A 474 5.03 13.80 -36.45
CA HIS A 474 5.54 12.87 -35.44
C HIS A 474 4.64 12.76 -34.19
N THR A 475 3.93 13.83 -33.82
CA THR A 475 3.04 13.86 -32.64
C THR A 475 1.72 13.13 -32.92
N ALA A 476 1.23 13.17 -34.16
CA ALA A 476 0.08 12.37 -34.57
C ALA A 476 0.42 10.87 -34.65
N MET A 477 1.66 10.52 -35.00
CA MET A 477 2.11 9.13 -35.13
C MET A 477 2.48 8.45 -33.78
N LEU A 478 2.84 9.23 -32.75
CA LEU A 478 3.15 8.70 -31.41
C LEU A 478 1.90 8.43 -30.55
N VAL A 479 0.79 9.13 -30.80
CA VAL A 479 -0.52 8.81 -30.19
C VAL A 479 -1.11 7.53 -30.79
N THR A 480 -0.70 7.13 -32.01
CA THR A 480 -1.18 5.90 -32.64
C THR A 480 -0.45 4.61 -32.19
N ALA A 481 0.58 4.70 -31.36
CA ALA A 481 1.35 3.53 -30.89
C ALA A 481 1.11 3.13 -29.43
N TYR A 482 0.45 3.99 -28.64
CA TYR A 482 0.04 3.69 -27.26
C TYR A 482 -1.48 3.71 -27.17
N ASP A 483 -2.07 2.64 -26.65
CA ASP A 483 -3.51 2.53 -26.43
C ASP A 483 -4.02 3.77 -25.68
N ALA A 484 -4.90 4.55 -26.31
CA ALA A 484 -5.56 5.69 -25.65
C ALA A 484 -6.24 5.26 -24.33
N GLY A 485 -6.63 3.99 -24.23
CA GLY A 485 -7.10 3.35 -23.01
C GLY A 485 -6.07 3.31 -21.87
N PHE A 486 -4.79 3.07 -22.14
CA PHE A 486 -3.72 3.05 -21.12
C PHE A 486 -3.55 4.44 -20.49
N LEU A 487 -3.48 5.49 -21.30
CA LEU A 487 -3.36 6.87 -20.82
C LEU A 487 -4.61 7.31 -20.05
N LEU A 488 -5.80 6.86 -20.47
CA LEU A 488 -7.06 7.16 -19.78
C LEU A 488 -7.12 6.47 -18.41
N VAL A 489 -6.78 5.19 -18.32
CA VAL A 489 -6.81 4.39 -17.08
C VAL A 489 -5.71 4.83 -16.11
N VAL A 490 -4.46 4.96 -16.56
CA VAL A 490 -3.35 5.41 -15.70
C VAL A 490 -3.52 6.88 -15.33
N GLY A 491 -4.02 7.70 -16.26
CA GLY A 491 -4.35 9.10 -15.99
C GLY A 491 -5.47 9.28 -14.98
N ALA A 492 -6.42 8.35 -14.85
CA ALA A 492 -7.47 8.39 -13.83
C ALA A 492 -6.93 8.26 -12.39
N ARG A 493 -5.68 7.80 -12.21
CA ARG A 493 -5.01 7.70 -10.89
C ARG A 493 -4.87 9.05 -10.17
N TRP A 494 -4.84 10.16 -10.90
CA TRP A 494 -4.64 11.49 -10.31
C TRP A 494 -5.87 12.38 -10.51
N GLU A 495 -6.30 13.00 -9.42
CA GLU A 495 -7.32 14.05 -9.41
C GLU A 495 -6.93 15.24 -10.32
N ALA A 496 -7.92 15.95 -10.86
CA ALA A 496 -7.70 17.07 -11.78
C ALA A 496 -6.77 18.15 -11.18
N SER A 497 -6.93 18.44 -9.89
CA SER A 497 -6.05 19.38 -9.16
C SER A 497 -4.60 18.88 -9.02
N THR A 498 -4.40 17.56 -8.88
CA THR A 498 -3.05 16.95 -8.84
C THR A 498 -2.40 17.00 -10.22
N LYS A 499 -3.17 16.80 -11.30
CA LYS A 499 -2.68 16.93 -12.68
C LYS A 499 -2.23 18.36 -12.99
N GLU A 500 -2.97 19.37 -12.54
CA GLU A 500 -2.61 20.78 -12.70
C GLU A 500 -1.31 21.12 -11.93
N LEU A 501 -1.20 20.66 -10.68
CA LEU A 501 -0.01 20.82 -9.86
C LEU A 501 1.21 20.15 -10.50
N TYR A 502 1.04 18.92 -10.98
CA TYR A 502 2.12 18.18 -11.64
C TYR A 502 2.51 18.81 -12.97
N GLY A 503 1.56 19.36 -13.73
CA GLY A 503 1.84 20.08 -14.97
C GLY A 503 2.75 21.28 -14.72
N SER A 504 2.46 22.03 -13.65
CA SER A 504 3.31 23.15 -13.20
C SER A 504 4.70 22.66 -12.77
N GLY A 505 4.79 21.50 -12.11
CA GLY A 505 6.08 20.93 -11.72
C GLY A 505 6.93 20.44 -12.89
N LEU A 506 6.29 19.82 -13.89
CA LEU A 506 6.97 19.41 -15.13
C LEU A 506 7.53 20.61 -15.89
N LEU A 507 6.78 21.70 -15.97
CA LEU A 507 7.27 22.94 -16.59
C LEU A 507 8.56 23.41 -15.92
N ILE A 508 8.61 23.44 -14.57
CA ILE A 508 9.81 23.85 -13.83
C ILE A 508 11.00 22.93 -14.15
N TYR A 509 10.79 21.62 -14.24
CA TYR A 509 11.82 20.66 -14.61
C TYR A 509 12.34 20.87 -16.05
N HIS A 510 11.43 21.06 -17.02
CA HIS A 510 11.82 21.29 -18.41
C HIS A 510 12.55 22.62 -18.60
N VAL A 511 12.06 23.70 -17.99
CA VAL A 511 12.76 25.00 -17.99
C VAL A 511 14.15 24.86 -17.39
N TRP A 512 14.30 24.13 -16.28
CA TRP A 512 15.61 23.87 -15.69
C TRP A 512 16.52 23.07 -16.64
N CYS A 513 15.99 22.06 -17.32
CA CYS A 513 16.73 21.30 -18.32
C CYS A 513 17.13 22.16 -19.54
N ASP A 514 16.24 23.03 -20.02
CA ASP A 514 16.49 23.97 -21.11
C ASP A 514 17.63 24.95 -20.74
N THR A 515 17.59 25.51 -19.53
CA THR A 515 18.64 26.43 -19.04
C THR A 515 20.01 25.78 -18.89
N ARG A 516 20.09 24.45 -18.87
CA ARG A 516 21.33 23.66 -18.78
C ARG A 516 21.65 22.91 -20.08
N SER A 517 20.92 23.23 -21.16
CA SER A 517 21.09 22.61 -22.47
C SER A 517 21.02 21.08 -22.43
N ILE A 518 20.20 20.52 -21.54
CA ILE A 518 20.01 19.08 -21.40
C ILE A 518 19.10 18.63 -22.54
N GLU A 519 19.59 17.79 -23.45
CA GLU A 519 18.81 17.30 -24.58
C GLU A 519 17.55 16.54 -24.14
N ASP A 520 16.46 16.63 -24.91
CA ASP A 520 15.19 15.96 -24.60
C ASP A 520 15.34 14.43 -24.46
N SER A 521 16.29 13.84 -25.20
CA SER A 521 16.68 12.42 -25.11
C SER A 521 17.15 12.00 -23.71
N HIS A 522 17.77 12.92 -22.97
CA HIS A 522 18.27 12.68 -21.61
C HIS A 522 17.26 13.05 -20.52
N ARG A 523 16.17 13.75 -20.87
CA ARG A 523 15.12 14.13 -19.90
C ARG A 523 14.19 12.96 -19.57
N CYS A 524 14.06 11.99 -20.48
CA CYS A 524 13.18 10.83 -20.35
C CYS A 524 13.74 9.61 -21.12
N PRO A 525 14.24 8.57 -20.44
CA PRO A 525 14.23 8.40 -18.98
C PRO A 525 15.26 9.30 -18.27
N ALA A 526 14.80 10.03 -17.26
CA ALA A 526 15.64 10.84 -16.38
C ALA A 526 16.59 9.93 -15.60
N SER A 527 17.88 10.26 -15.59
CA SER A 527 18.86 9.57 -14.77
C SER A 527 18.77 10.01 -13.30
N ASN A 528 19.26 9.15 -12.40
CA ASN A 528 19.33 9.47 -10.98
C ASN A 528 20.15 10.76 -10.72
N MET A 529 21.30 10.89 -11.39
CA MET A 529 22.17 12.06 -11.31
C MET A 529 21.49 13.35 -11.80
N LEU A 530 20.73 13.26 -12.90
CA LEU A 530 19.97 14.39 -13.43
C LEU A 530 18.97 14.93 -12.40
N MET A 531 18.26 14.01 -11.73
CA MET A 531 17.27 14.38 -10.72
C MET A 531 17.91 14.94 -9.45
N LEU A 532 19.04 14.38 -9.00
CA LEU A 532 19.81 14.93 -7.87
C LEU A 532 20.32 16.34 -8.16
N ASN A 533 20.85 16.57 -9.37
CA ASN A 533 21.30 17.89 -9.81
C ASN A 533 20.15 18.89 -9.91
N PHE A 534 18.99 18.45 -10.39
CA PHE A 534 17.77 19.27 -10.41
C PHE A 534 17.37 19.71 -9.00
N ILE A 535 17.20 18.76 -8.07
CA ILE A 535 16.79 19.03 -6.69
C ILE A 535 17.80 19.94 -5.99
N SER A 536 19.09 19.65 -6.16
CA SER A 536 20.18 20.43 -5.55
C SER A 536 20.22 21.86 -6.08
N SER A 537 20.02 22.05 -7.39
CA SER A 537 19.96 23.38 -8.01
C SER A 537 18.75 24.21 -7.56
N CYS A 538 17.68 23.55 -7.12
CA CYS A 538 16.46 24.19 -6.66
C CYS A 538 16.38 24.32 -5.13
N ALA A 539 17.38 23.79 -4.40
CA ALA A 539 17.49 23.95 -2.95
C ALA A 539 17.57 25.44 -2.58
N GLY A 540 16.85 25.85 -1.54
CA GLY A 540 16.77 27.26 -1.13
C GLY A 540 15.78 28.11 -1.94
N ALA A 541 15.55 27.81 -3.22
CA ALA A 541 14.59 28.53 -4.06
C ALA A 541 13.14 28.04 -3.88
N TYR A 542 12.96 26.75 -3.59
CA TYR A 542 11.65 26.13 -3.39
C TYR A 542 11.54 25.46 -2.02
N SER A 543 10.31 25.39 -1.50
CA SER A 543 10.04 24.57 -0.31
C SER A 543 10.31 23.09 -0.60
N GLY A 544 10.75 22.33 0.41
CA GLY A 544 10.93 20.89 0.29
C GLY A 544 9.68 20.14 -0.20
N SER A 545 8.49 20.56 0.27
CA SER A 545 7.22 20.03 -0.22
C SER A 545 6.96 20.32 -1.70
N SER A 546 7.39 21.49 -2.20
CA SER A 546 7.28 21.84 -3.62
C SER A 546 8.20 20.98 -4.47
N LEU A 547 9.45 20.79 -4.05
CA LEU A 547 10.42 19.95 -4.76
C LEU A 547 9.98 18.49 -4.82
N ARG A 548 9.42 17.99 -3.73
CA ARG A 548 8.84 16.64 -3.69
C ARG A 548 7.67 16.50 -4.67
N ASN A 549 6.81 17.51 -4.79
CA ASN A 549 5.74 17.50 -5.80
C ASN A 549 6.27 17.51 -7.23
N ILE A 550 7.33 18.29 -7.51
CA ILE A 550 7.97 18.33 -8.83
C ILE A 550 8.59 16.97 -9.16
N TYR A 551 9.32 16.37 -8.21
CA TYR A 551 9.86 15.02 -8.36
C TYR A 551 8.76 14.00 -8.72
N PHE A 552 7.64 14.01 -7.99
CA PHE A 552 6.50 13.13 -8.30
C PHE A 552 5.83 13.45 -9.63
N ALA A 553 5.85 14.71 -10.08
CA ALA A 553 5.36 15.10 -11.39
C ALA A 553 6.22 14.51 -12.51
N VAL A 554 7.55 14.61 -12.40
CA VAL A 554 8.49 13.98 -13.34
C VAL A 554 8.30 12.46 -13.35
N ARG A 555 8.14 11.84 -12.17
CA ARG A 555 7.82 10.40 -12.07
C ARG A 555 6.53 10.03 -12.77
N ALA A 556 5.46 10.78 -12.54
CA ALA A 556 4.16 10.54 -13.15
C ALA A 556 4.23 10.65 -14.68
N TRP A 557 4.98 11.63 -15.20
CA TRP A 557 5.24 11.77 -16.62
C TRP A 557 5.95 10.55 -17.22
N HIS A 558 6.97 10.00 -16.55
CA HIS A 558 7.64 8.78 -17.01
C HIS A 558 6.71 7.58 -17.05
N ILE A 559 5.88 7.41 -16.01
CA ILE A 559 4.90 6.32 -15.93
C ILE A 559 3.86 6.42 -17.05
N LEU A 560 3.33 7.64 -17.29
CA LEU A 560 2.35 7.88 -18.35
C LEU A 560 2.90 7.58 -19.74
N HIS A 561 4.19 7.84 -19.98
CA HIS A 561 4.83 7.61 -21.28
C HIS A 561 5.49 6.21 -21.36
N GLY A 562 5.23 5.32 -20.40
CA GLY A 562 5.78 3.96 -20.39
C GLY A 562 7.32 3.90 -20.34
N ARG A 563 7.97 4.94 -19.81
CA ARG A 563 9.43 5.04 -19.71
C ARG A 563 9.93 4.51 -18.38
N ALA A 564 11.10 3.88 -18.39
CA ALA A 564 11.70 3.31 -17.19
C ALA A 564 12.00 4.41 -16.15
N TRP A 565 11.58 4.18 -14.90
CA TRP A 565 11.89 5.05 -13.76
C TRP A 565 12.93 4.38 -12.86
N ARG A 566 14.21 4.60 -13.13
CA ARG A 566 15.36 3.99 -12.44
C ARG A 566 16.07 4.99 -11.52
N ILE A 567 15.31 5.61 -10.62
CA ILE A 567 15.84 6.61 -9.68
C ILE A 567 15.99 5.98 -8.30
N ASN A 568 17.14 6.23 -7.64
CA ASN A 568 17.41 5.78 -6.28
C ASN A 568 16.60 6.64 -5.30
N SER A 569 15.53 6.08 -4.76
CA SER A 569 14.64 6.80 -3.85
C SER A 569 15.35 7.28 -2.57
N VAL A 570 16.38 6.57 -2.11
CA VAL A 570 17.10 6.94 -0.88
C VAL A 570 17.90 8.22 -1.09
N GLU A 571 18.65 8.30 -2.18
CA GLU A 571 19.45 9.48 -2.51
C GLU A 571 18.56 10.70 -2.79
N ILE A 572 17.44 10.50 -3.49
CA ILE A 572 16.47 11.57 -3.73
C ILE A 572 15.85 12.05 -2.43
N GLU A 573 15.41 11.16 -1.54
CA GLU A 573 14.85 11.59 -0.25
C GLU A 573 15.90 12.32 0.59
N ALA A 574 17.16 11.84 0.62
CA ALA A 574 18.26 12.55 1.27
C ALA A 574 18.48 13.96 0.67
N ALA A 575 18.44 14.10 -0.66
CA ALA A 575 18.55 15.39 -1.34
C ALA A 575 17.35 16.31 -1.05
N LEU A 576 16.12 15.77 -1.02
CA LEU A 576 14.91 16.51 -0.67
C LEU A 576 14.92 16.96 0.80
N GLU A 577 15.41 16.13 1.72
CA GLU A 577 15.60 16.48 3.12
C GLU A 577 16.67 17.57 3.28
N GLY A 578 17.81 17.43 2.59
CA GLY A 578 18.85 18.46 2.52
C GLY A 578 18.30 19.79 2.00
N ALA A 579 17.60 19.78 0.86
CA ALA A 579 16.97 20.96 0.30
C ALA A 579 15.92 21.58 1.25
N SER A 580 15.16 20.75 1.98
CA SER A 580 14.19 21.21 2.99
C SER A 580 14.88 21.92 4.17
N LYS A 581 16.04 21.42 4.61
CA LYS A 581 16.83 22.04 5.68
C LYS A 581 17.44 23.36 5.24
N LEU A 582 17.94 23.42 4.00
CA LEU A 582 18.53 24.61 3.37
C LEU A 582 17.50 25.68 2.99
N ALA A 583 16.21 25.34 2.94
CA ALA A 583 15.15 26.29 2.63
C ALA A 583 15.14 27.44 3.67
N PRO A 584 15.18 28.71 3.24
CA PRO A 584 15.32 29.87 4.13
C PRO A 584 14.12 29.94 5.09
N PRO A 585 14.29 30.40 6.34
CA PRO A 585 13.19 30.48 7.31
C PRO A 585 11.95 31.20 6.78
N GLN A 586 12.14 32.23 5.95
CA GLN A 586 11.08 32.99 5.28
C GLN A 586 10.21 32.14 4.32
N SER A 587 10.74 31.02 3.80
CA SER A 587 9.98 30.07 2.96
C SER A 587 9.11 29.10 3.77
N ARG A 588 9.29 29.04 5.09
CA ARG A 588 8.51 28.17 5.98
C ARG A 588 7.28 28.93 6.44
N ARG A 589 6.10 28.47 6.02
CA ARG A 589 4.83 29.05 6.46
C ARG A 589 4.69 28.90 7.98
N THR A 590 4.34 29.99 8.67
CA THR A 590 4.01 29.96 10.11
C THR A 590 2.89 28.97 10.39
N LYS A 591 2.93 28.31 11.56
CA LYS A 591 1.87 27.39 11.99
C LYS A 591 0.57 28.19 12.10
N ARG A 592 -0.45 27.76 11.36
CA ARG A 592 -1.77 28.41 11.35
C ARG A 592 -2.42 28.33 12.74
N THR A 593 -2.98 29.45 13.18
CA THR A 593 -3.74 29.57 14.42
C THR A 593 -5.03 28.74 14.36
N PRO A 594 -5.33 27.93 15.40
CA PRO A 594 -6.61 27.21 15.50
C PRO A 594 -7.76 28.19 15.79
N PHE A 595 -8.93 27.93 15.22
CA PHE A 595 -10.17 28.50 15.76
C PHE A 595 -10.46 27.84 17.11
N THR A 596 -11.05 28.58 18.03
CA THR A 596 -11.55 28.03 19.31
C THR A 596 -13.00 28.49 19.51
N PRO A 597 -13.78 27.82 20.36
CA PRO A 597 -15.13 28.29 20.68
C PRO A 597 -15.13 29.75 21.18
N ALA A 598 -14.13 30.14 21.97
CA ALA A 598 -13.97 31.53 22.41
C ALA A 598 -13.76 32.52 21.26
N ILE A 599 -12.96 32.15 20.25
CA ILE A 599 -12.79 32.97 19.03
C ILE A 599 -14.10 33.04 18.24
N ILE A 600 -14.82 31.93 18.10
CA ILE A 600 -16.09 31.88 17.38
C ILE A 600 -17.16 32.72 18.09
N ALA A 601 -17.20 32.73 19.43
CA ALA A 601 -18.06 33.60 20.22
C ALA A 601 -17.74 35.09 19.98
N LYS A 602 -16.45 35.47 19.98
CA LYS A 602 -16.06 36.86 19.64
C LYS A 602 -16.46 37.24 18.21
N ILE A 603 -16.35 36.31 17.26
CA ILE A 603 -16.80 36.56 15.88
C ILE A 603 -18.32 36.79 15.86
N HIS A 604 -19.10 35.99 16.61
CA HIS A 604 -20.55 36.14 16.73
C HIS A 604 -20.97 37.55 17.19
N ASP A 605 -20.26 38.13 18.16
CA ASP A 605 -20.56 39.47 18.69
C ASP A 605 -20.48 40.60 17.64
N HIS A 606 -19.79 40.34 16.51
CA HIS A 606 -19.64 41.29 15.40
C HIS A 606 -20.41 40.87 14.13
N LEU A 607 -21.28 39.87 14.24
CA LEU A 607 -22.20 39.46 13.18
C LEU A 607 -23.62 39.91 13.52
N ASP A 608 -24.36 40.41 12.53
CA ASP A 608 -25.75 40.81 12.70
C ASP A 608 -26.67 39.59 12.51
N MET A 609 -27.22 39.06 13.61
CA MET A 609 -28.12 37.89 13.56
C MET A 609 -29.49 38.16 12.94
N THR A 610 -29.77 39.39 12.49
CA THR A 610 -30.95 39.73 11.67
C THR A 610 -30.62 39.74 10.16
N SER A 611 -29.33 39.78 9.81
CA SER A 611 -28.86 39.80 8.43
C SER A 611 -28.82 38.39 7.84
N SER A 612 -29.50 38.24 6.70
CA SER A 612 -29.56 37.00 5.92
C SER A 612 -28.17 36.40 5.63
N LEU A 613 -27.18 37.24 5.30
CA LEU A 613 -25.79 36.80 5.04
C LEU A 613 -25.09 36.34 6.32
N ASP A 614 -25.19 37.13 7.39
CA ASP A 614 -24.44 36.90 8.62
C ASP A 614 -24.92 35.63 9.33
N VAL A 615 -26.23 35.39 9.33
CA VAL A 615 -26.81 34.14 9.84
C VAL A 615 -26.32 32.93 9.04
N ALA A 616 -26.29 33.02 7.70
CA ALA A 616 -25.77 31.93 6.86
C ALA A 616 -24.26 31.70 7.08
N VAL A 617 -23.48 32.77 7.23
CA VAL A 617 -22.04 32.70 7.53
C VAL A 617 -21.81 32.06 8.89
N TYR A 618 -22.58 32.44 9.91
CA TYR A 618 -22.42 31.90 11.26
C TYR A 618 -22.81 30.44 11.36
N ALA A 619 -23.96 30.06 10.78
CA ALA A 619 -24.40 28.66 10.70
C ALA A 619 -23.39 27.79 9.94
N CYS A 620 -22.82 28.30 8.84
CA CYS A 620 -21.77 27.62 8.08
C CYS A 620 -20.48 27.46 8.92
N LEU A 621 -20.08 28.50 9.65
CA LEU A 621 -18.89 28.50 10.50
C LEU A 621 -18.97 27.43 11.60
N THR A 622 -20.06 27.42 12.36
CA THR A 622 -20.28 26.46 13.46
C THR A 622 -20.44 25.04 12.92
N THR A 623 -21.15 24.86 11.80
CA THR A 623 -21.28 23.55 11.12
C THR A 623 -19.91 23.02 10.71
N ILE A 624 -19.07 23.81 10.03
CA ILE A 624 -17.72 23.39 9.61
C ILE A 624 -16.87 23.03 10.84
N PHE A 625 -16.94 23.82 11.90
CA PHE A 625 -16.16 23.60 13.11
C PHE A 625 -16.56 22.30 13.81
N TRP A 626 -17.83 22.13 14.17
CA TRP A 626 -18.27 20.97 14.96
C TRP A 626 -18.34 19.67 14.14
N SER A 627 -18.42 19.75 12.81
CA SER A 627 -18.29 18.55 11.96
C SER A 627 -16.84 18.23 11.53
N ALA A 628 -15.87 19.03 11.97
CA ALA A 628 -14.47 18.97 11.52
C ALA A 628 -14.31 18.93 9.97
N ALA A 629 -15.23 19.56 9.24
CA ALA A 629 -15.30 19.51 7.79
C ALA A 629 -14.28 20.42 7.10
N ARG A 630 -14.09 20.23 5.78
CA ARG A 630 -13.37 21.22 4.96
C ARG A 630 -14.31 22.37 4.65
N VAL A 631 -13.80 23.59 4.68
CA VAL A 631 -14.58 24.78 4.29
C VAL A 631 -15.19 24.66 2.89
N GLY A 632 -14.50 24.03 1.95
CA GLY A 632 -15.01 23.82 0.58
C GLY A 632 -16.12 22.77 0.45
N GLU A 633 -16.43 22.02 1.51
CA GLU A 633 -17.57 21.07 1.53
C GLU A 633 -18.89 21.82 1.81
N PHE A 634 -18.82 22.98 2.47
CA PHE A 634 -19.97 23.82 2.83
C PHE A 634 -19.93 25.23 2.22
N THR A 635 -19.01 25.49 1.27
CA THR A 635 -18.95 26.74 0.50
C THR A 635 -18.61 26.46 -0.97
N LEU A 636 -19.06 27.33 -1.87
CA LEU A 636 -18.77 27.21 -3.30
C LEU A 636 -17.58 28.07 -3.76
N PRO A 637 -16.82 27.66 -4.78
CA PRO A 637 -15.71 28.47 -5.30
C PRO A 637 -16.19 29.75 -6.00
N ASN A 638 -17.38 29.73 -6.61
CA ASN A 638 -18.02 30.89 -7.22
C ASN A 638 -19.54 30.67 -7.31
N LEU A 639 -20.29 31.71 -7.65
CA LEU A 639 -21.77 31.69 -7.68
C LEU A 639 -22.38 30.72 -8.71
N LYS A 640 -21.63 30.35 -9.76
CA LYS A 640 -22.11 29.46 -10.84
C LYS A 640 -21.67 28.00 -10.65
N ALA A 641 -20.97 27.70 -9.57
CA ALA A 641 -20.36 26.38 -9.36
C ALA A 641 -21.30 25.35 -8.72
N PHE A 642 -22.50 25.75 -8.31
CA PHE A 642 -23.43 24.83 -7.67
C PHE A 642 -23.82 23.69 -8.63
N ASP A 643 -23.78 22.49 -8.10
CA ASP A 643 -24.11 21.24 -8.79
C ASP A 643 -24.68 20.32 -7.71
N PRO A 644 -25.98 20.00 -7.75
CA PRO A 644 -26.65 19.23 -6.69
C PRO A 644 -26.18 17.78 -6.60
N VAL A 645 -25.45 17.28 -7.60
CA VAL A 645 -24.82 15.94 -7.56
C VAL A 645 -23.49 15.97 -6.82
N LYS A 646 -22.85 17.14 -6.70
CA LYS A 646 -21.52 17.29 -6.09
C LYS A 646 -21.52 18.03 -4.76
N HIS A 647 -22.52 18.87 -4.52
CA HIS A 647 -22.54 19.80 -3.39
C HIS A 647 -23.75 19.55 -2.51
N VAL A 648 -23.55 19.73 -1.20
CA VAL A 648 -24.59 19.56 -0.19
C VAL A 648 -25.78 20.50 -0.43
N LYS A 649 -26.98 19.93 -0.44
CA LYS A 649 -28.25 20.65 -0.56
C LYS A 649 -29.07 20.58 0.73
N ALA A 650 -30.12 21.39 0.83
CA ALA A 650 -30.95 21.42 2.03
C ALA A 650 -31.63 20.07 2.33
N SER A 651 -31.97 19.27 1.31
CA SER A 651 -32.53 17.92 1.48
C SER A 651 -31.53 16.85 1.92
N ASP A 652 -30.23 17.15 1.92
CA ASP A 652 -29.19 16.23 2.40
C ASP A 652 -28.99 16.25 3.92
N VAL A 653 -29.76 17.08 4.64
CA VAL A 653 -29.73 17.17 6.10
C VAL A 653 -30.68 16.15 6.70
N GLY A 654 -30.17 15.33 7.61
CA GLY A 654 -30.92 14.35 8.37
C GLY A 654 -30.75 14.55 9.87
N HIS A 655 -31.71 14.07 10.65
CA HIS A 655 -31.64 14.06 12.10
C HIS A 655 -31.72 12.61 12.60
N SER A 656 -30.95 12.32 13.64
CA SER A 656 -30.91 11.01 14.30
C SER A 656 -30.77 11.19 15.80
N THR A 657 -31.10 10.16 16.57
CA THR A 657 -30.92 10.14 18.02
C THR A 657 -30.10 8.92 18.41
N ASP A 658 -29.27 9.06 19.45
CA ASP A 658 -28.60 7.91 20.04
C ASP A 658 -29.56 7.11 20.96
N ARG A 659 -29.06 6.04 21.57
CA ARG A 659 -29.85 5.20 22.49
C ARG A 659 -30.30 5.93 23.77
N GLN A 660 -29.70 7.07 24.09
CA GLN A 660 -30.03 7.90 25.25
C GLN A 660 -30.94 9.07 24.86
N GLY A 661 -31.35 9.17 23.59
CA GLY A 661 -32.20 10.24 23.09
C GLY A 661 -31.44 11.53 22.76
N ASN A 662 -30.10 11.51 22.74
CA ASN A 662 -29.31 12.68 22.40
C ASN A 662 -29.43 12.97 20.89
N PRO A 663 -29.82 14.18 20.47
CA PRO A 663 -29.99 14.53 19.07
C PRO A 663 -28.66 14.71 18.35
N VAL A 664 -28.60 14.23 17.11
CA VAL A 664 -27.47 14.36 16.19
C VAL A 664 -27.98 14.84 14.84
N THR A 665 -27.42 15.93 14.35
CA THR A 665 -27.70 16.47 13.02
C THR A 665 -26.61 16.02 12.06
N LYS A 666 -27.05 15.41 10.96
CA LYS A 666 -26.23 14.74 9.95
C LYS A 666 -26.37 15.47 8.62
N PHE A 667 -25.25 15.62 7.91
CA PHE A 667 -25.18 16.21 6.57
C PHE A 667 -24.57 15.17 5.64
N HIS A 668 -25.33 14.70 4.67
CA HIS A 668 -24.79 13.87 3.61
C HIS A 668 -24.04 14.76 2.62
N LEU A 669 -22.73 14.53 2.43
CA LEU A 669 -21.96 15.23 1.40
C LEU A 669 -21.94 14.36 0.14
N PRO A 670 -22.60 14.75 -0.97
CA PRO A 670 -22.74 13.88 -2.15
C PRO A 670 -21.40 13.47 -2.77
N ARG A 671 -20.37 14.30 -2.63
CA ARG A 671 -19.02 14.00 -3.11
C ARG A 671 -17.98 14.72 -2.28
N THR A 672 -16.88 14.04 -1.96
CA THR A 672 -15.70 14.66 -1.34
C THR A 672 -14.43 14.30 -2.09
N LYS A 673 -13.30 14.92 -1.71
CA LYS A 673 -11.99 14.61 -2.30
C LYS A 673 -11.59 13.15 -2.09
N CYS A 674 -12.06 12.52 -1.02
CA CYS A 674 -11.64 11.18 -0.62
C CYS A 674 -12.73 10.13 -0.86
N SER A 675 -14.00 10.54 -0.94
CA SER A 675 -15.12 9.66 -1.29
C SER A 675 -15.88 10.20 -2.50
N PRO A 676 -15.66 9.63 -3.71
CA PRO A 676 -16.44 9.97 -4.90
C PRO A 676 -17.93 9.62 -4.79
N ALA A 677 -18.28 8.65 -3.92
CA ALA A 677 -19.65 8.21 -3.66
C ALA A 677 -20.34 9.02 -2.54
N GLY A 678 -19.66 10.02 -1.98
CA GLY A 678 -20.14 10.81 -0.86
C GLY A 678 -19.81 10.18 0.49
N GLU A 679 -19.97 10.97 1.54
CA GLU A 679 -19.77 10.55 2.92
C GLU A 679 -20.52 11.49 3.86
N ASP A 680 -20.82 11.02 5.06
CA ASP A 680 -21.59 11.80 6.03
C ASP A 680 -20.69 12.56 6.98
N VAL A 681 -21.14 13.75 7.38
CA VAL A 681 -20.61 14.47 8.53
C VAL A 681 -21.73 14.80 9.49
N PHE A 682 -21.40 15.00 10.76
CA PHE A 682 -22.41 15.23 11.78
C PHE A 682 -21.85 16.07 12.91
N TRP A 683 -22.75 16.69 13.65
CA TRP A 683 -22.46 17.30 14.93
C TRP A 683 -23.64 17.05 15.88
N ALA A 684 -23.39 17.20 17.17
CA ALA A 684 -24.40 17.18 18.22
C ALA A 684 -24.56 18.58 18.83
N THR A 685 -25.67 18.81 19.52
CA THR A 685 -25.95 20.06 20.23
C THR A 685 -24.83 20.41 21.21
N GLN A 686 -24.52 21.71 21.31
CA GLN A 686 -23.52 22.25 22.22
C GLN A 686 -24.18 23.27 23.17
N SER A 687 -23.44 23.70 24.19
CA SER A 687 -23.91 24.73 25.12
C SER A 687 -23.44 26.12 24.71
N GLY A 688 -24.29 27.12 24.94
CA GLY A 688 -23.96 28.54 24.77
C GLY A 688 -24.05 29.04 23.32
N VAL A 689 -23.45 30.20 23.07
CA VAL A 689 -23.61 30.94 21.80
C VAL A 689 -23.03 30.22 20.57
N VAL A 690 -22.10 29.27 20.78
CA VAL A 690 -21.40 28.53 19.72
C VAL A 690 -22.13 27.24 19.35
N ASP A 691 -23.38 27.07 19.78
CA ASP A 691 -24.20 25.91 19.46
C ASP A 691 -24.54 25.84 17.95
N PRO A 692 -24.10 24.78 17.25
CA PRO A 692 -24.38 24.64 15.83
C PRO A 692 -25.87 24.40 15.54
N GLU A 693 -26.63 23.80 16.45
CA GLU A 693 -28.07 23.55 16.23
C GLU A 693 -28.84 24.86 16.22
N HIS A 694 -28.67 25.70 17.24
CA HIS A 694 -29.30 27.01 17.30
C HIS A 694 -28.92 27.88 16.08
N ALA A 695 -27.64 27.93 15.72
CA ALA A 695 -27.17 28.69 14.55
C ALA A 695 -27.77 28.16 13.24
N PHE A 696 -27.83 26.83 13.07
CA PHE A 696 -28.38 26.21 11.88
C PHE A 696 -29.89 26.43 11.75
N GLN A 697 -30.64 26.31 12.84
CA GLN A 697 -32.08 26.59 12.87
C GLN A 697 -32.38 28.05 12.52
N ALA A 698 -31.61 29.00 13.05
CA ALA A 698 -31.75 30.42 12.70
C ALA A 698 -31.57 30.65 11.18
N HIS A 699 -30.59 29.98 10.56
CA HIS A 699 -30.39 30.02 9.12
C HIS A 699 -31.56 29.43 8.34
N VAL A 700 -32.04 28.24 8.71
CA VAL A 700 -33.17 27.60 8.04
C VAL A 700 -34.44 28.44 8.15
N GLN A 701 -34.70 29.04 9.33
CA GLN A 701 -35.87 29.88 9.55
C GLN A 701 -35.83 31.20 8.78
N LEU A 702 -34.67 31.87 8.75
CA LEU A 702 -34.52 33.17 8.10
C LEU A 702 -34.39 33.04 6.58
N ASN A 703 -33.50 32.15 6.10
CA ASN A 703 -33.14 32.05 4.69
C ASN A 703 -34.00 31.07 3.89
N LYS A 704 -34.59 30.06 4.56
CA LYS A 704 -35.52 29.08 3.98
C LYS A 704 -35.04 28.49 2.64
N PRO A 705 -33.83 27.91 2.56
CA PRO A 705 -33.33 27.31 1.33
C PRO A 705 -34.30 26.21 0.85
N SER A 706 -34.54 26.14 -0.46
CA SER A 706 -35.38 25.07 -1.01
C SER A 706 -34.64 23.72 -0.96
N PRO A 707 -35.35 22.58 -0.96
CA PRO A 707 -34.73 21.25 -0.79
C PRO A 707 -33.55 20.97 -1.74
N GLU A 708 -33.63 21.44 -2.99
CA GLU A 708 -32.60 21.22 -4.02
C GLU A 708 -31.60 22.37 -4.15
N GLU A 709 -31.71 23.41 -3.31
CA GLU A 709 -30.73 24.49 -3.24
C GLU A 709 -29.54 24.13 -2.37
N PHE A 710 -28.41 24.79 -2.63
CA PHE A 710 -27.23 24.71 -1.78
C PHE A 710 -27.56 25.07 -0.33
N LEU A 711 -27.10 24.23 0.61
CA LEU A 711 -27.50 24.28 2.02
C LEU A 711 -27.37 25.69 2.64
N PHE A 712 -26.21 26.32 2.48
CA PHE A 712 -25.95 27.67 2.99
C PHE A 712 -26.21 28.69 1.89
N SER A 713 -27.48 28.95 1.59
CA SER A 713 -27.90 30.01 0.68
C SER A 713 -28.51 31.20 1.42
N TRP A 714 -28.23 32.42 0.99
CA TRP A 714 -28.67 33.65 1.63
C TRP A 714 -29.27 34.62 0.61
N THR A 715 -30.18 35.47 1.07
CA THR A 715 -30.87 36.48 0.27
C THR A 715 -30.06 37.75 0.23
N ASN A 716 -29.67 38.17 -0.98
CA ASN A 716 -28.98 39.44 -1.16
C ASN A 716 -29.95 40.60 -0.98
N SER A 717 -29.73 41.43 0.03
CA SER A 717 -30.62 42.56 0.38
C SER A 717 -30.76 43.59 -0.74
N THR A 718 -29.73 43.79 -1.57
CA THR A 718 -29.76 44.72 -2.70
C THR A 718 -30.57 44.19 -3.87
N THR A 719 -30.45 42.90 -4.18
CA THR A 719 -31.08 42.31 -5.38
C THR A 719 -32.34 41.49 -5.10
N GLY A 720 -32.65 41.20 -3.84
CA GLY A 720 -33.73 40.28 -3.43
C GLY A 720 -33.50 38.80 -3.79
N HIS A 721 -32.55 38.50 -4.66
CA HIS A 721 -32.25 37.13 -5.08
C HIS A 721 -31.45 36.34 -4.05
N ARG A 722 -31.84 35.08 -3.85
CA ARG A 722 -31.10 34.10 -3.06
C ARG A 722 -29.86 33.61 -3.83
N ARG A 723 -28.74 33.49 -3.12
CA ARG A 723 -27.45 33.09 -3.68
C ARG A 723 -26.76 32.08 -2.76
N PRO A 724 -26.02 31.11 -3.31
CA PRO A 724 -25.24 30.19 -2.50
C PRO A 724 -24.06 30.93 -1.85
N LEU A 725 -23.68 30.51 -0.65
CA LEU A 725 -22.53 31.05 0.06
C LEU A 725 -21.23 30.61 -0.61
N THR A 726 -20.49 31.59 -1.14
CA THR A 726 -19.18 31.35 -1.74
C THR A 726 -18.08 31.44 -0.70
N ARG A 727 -16.98 30.71 -0.91
CA ARG A 727 -15.79 30.74 -0.07
C ARG A 727 -15.24 32.16 0.09
N THR A 728 -15.22 32.95 -0.99
CA THR A 728 -14.76 34.33 -0.97
C THR A 728 -15.62 35.17 -0.04
N LYS A 729 -16.95 35.10 -0.18
CA LYS A 729 -17.86 35.92 0.63
C LYS A 729 -17.89 35.49 2.10
N PHE A 730 -17.78 34.19 2.37
CA PHE A 730 -17.59 33.65 3.71
C PHE A 730 -16.36 34.24 4.40
N PHE A 731 -15.17 34.16 3.77
CA PHE A 731 -13.96 34.72 4.38
C PHE A 731 -13.94 36.24 4.43
N GLU A 732 -14.50 36.93 3.44
CA GLU A 732 -14.65 38.38 3.47
C GLU A 732 -15.39 38.80 4.74
N ARG A 733 -16.55 38.18 5.02
CA ARG A 733 -17.34 38.54 6.20
C ARG A 733 -16.68 38.12 7.52
N ILE A 734 -16.11 36.91 7.59
CA ILE A 734 -15.39 36.42 8.77
C ILE A 734 -14.19 37.33 9.08
N ASN A 735 -13.40 37.71 8.07
CA ASN A 735 -12.24 38.57 8.29
C ASN A 735 -12.65 39.96 8.77
N THR A 736 -13.76 40.51 8.28
CA THR A 736 -14.32 41.78 8.81
C THR A 736 -14.69 41.65 10.29
N ALA A 737 -15.34 40.55 10.69
CA ALA A 737 -15.70 40.31 12.09
C ALA A 737 -14.46 40.06 12.98
N VAL A 738 -13.48 39.31 12.49
CA VAL A 738 -12.19 39.06 13.16
C VAL A 738 -11.43 40.37 13.39
N ALA A 739 -11.37 41.24 12.38
CA ALA A 739 -10.74 42.55 12.49
C ALA A 739 -11.48 43.45 13.51
N ALA A 740 -12.81 43.47 13.48
CA ALA A 740 -13.63 44.20 14.44
C ALA A 740 -13.43 43.70 15.89
N ALA A 741 -13.19 42.40 16.06
CA ALA A 741 -12.88 41.77 17.35
C ALA A 741 -11.44 42.01 17.85
N GLY A 742 -10.60 42.72 17.08
CA GLY A 742 -9.18 42.93 17.40
C GLY A 742 -8.34 41.65 17.38
N LEU A 743 -8.73 40.66 16.58
CA LEU A 743 -8.05 39.37 16.48
C LEU A 743 -7.12 39.31 15.26
N GLU A 744 -6.07 38.48 15.37
CA GLU A 744 -5.16 38.22 14.24
C GLU A 744 -5.87 37.53 13.07
N PRO A 745 -5.45 37.79 11.81
CA PRO A 745 -6.08 37.20 10.62
C PRO A 745 -6.11 35.67 10.66
N LEU A 746 -7.31 35.10 10.54
CA LEU A 746 -7.52 33.66 10.56
C LEU A 746 -7.54 33.06 9.15
N GLN A 747 -7.08 31.81 9.04
CA GLN A 747 -7.08 31.07 7.79
C GLN A 747 -8.07 29.91 7.86
N GLY A 748 -8.77 29.60 6.76
CA GLY A 748 -9.80 28.56 6.74
C GLY A 748 -9.36 27.17 7.20
N HIS A 749 -8.09 26.81 7.04
CA HIS A 749 -7.58 25.54 7.54
C HIS A 749 -7.48 25.50 9.08
N GLY A 750 -7.43 26.66 9.72
CA GLY A 750 -7.49 26.80 11.18
C GLY A 750 -8.79 26.31 11.79
N LEU A 751 -9.90 26.26 11.03
CA LEU A 751 -11.18 25.72 11.53
C LEU A 751 -11.06 24.24 11.89
N ARG A 752 -10.53 23.44 10.96
CA ARG A 752 -10.36 22.00 11.15
C ARG A 752 -9.27 21.68 12.17
N ILE A 753 -8.21 22.50 12.25
CA ILE A 753 -7.22 22.42 13.34
C ILE A 753 -7.90 22.69 14.69
N GLY A 754 -8.74 23.72 14.74
CA GLY A 754 -9.48 24.12 15.93
C GLY A 754 -10.46 23.06 16.42
N ALA A 755 -11.24 22.48 15.51
CA ALA A 755 -12.16 21.38 15.81
C ALA A 755 -11.44 20.17 16.44
N VAL A 756 -10.33 19.75 15.83
CA VAL A 756 -9.50 18.66 16.36
C VAL A 756 -8.98 19.00 17.75
N LEU A 757 -8.45 20.21 17.93
CA LEU A 757 -7.95 20.66 19.23
C LEU A 757 -9.07 20.64 20.29
N GLU A 758 -10.24 21.18 19.99
CA GLU A 758 -11.39 21.23 20.90
C GLU A 758 -11.85 19.83 21.33
N TYR A 759 -12.02 18.89 20.40
CA TYR A 759 -12.43 17.53 20.74
C TYR A 759 -11.39 16.80 21.59
N LEU A 760 -10.09 16.95 21.28
CA LEU A 760 -9.02 16.38 22.10
C LEU A 760 -8.97 17.04 23.49
N LEU A 761 -9.23 18.35 23.58
CA LEU A 761 -9.34 19.05 24.86
C LEU A 761 -10.56 18.60 25.68
N ARG A 762 -11.59 18.02 25.05
CA ARG A 762 -12.72 17.37 25.72
C ARG A 762 -12.46 15.91 26.09
N GLY A 763 -11.28 15.38 25.76
CA GLY A 763 -10.88 14.01 26.09
C GLY A 763 -11.40 12.97 25.11
N VAL A 764 -11.89 13.40 23.94
CA VAL A 764 -12.27 12.47 22.88
C VAL A 764 -11.01 11.75 22.36
N PRO A 765 -11.01 10.41 22.28
CA PRO A 765 -9.86 9.64 21.81
C PRO A 765 -9.40 10.02 20.40
N PHE A 766 -8.12 9.84 20.12
CA PHE A 766 -7.49 10.20 18.85
C PHE A 766 -8.12 9.50 17.65
N ASP A 767 -8.42 8.21 17.76
CA ASP A 767 -9.11 7.41 16.75
C ASP A 767 -10.53 7.92 16.50
N VAL A 768 -11.27 8.29 17.55
CA VAL A 768 -12.60 8.90 17.42
C VAL A 768 -12.52 10.26 16.71
N VAL A 769 -11.56 11.12 17.08
CA VAL A 769 -11.37 12.40 16.36
C VAL A 769 -10.94 12.17 14.91
N ARG A 770 -10.18 11.10 14.63
CA ARG A 770 -9.85 10.69 13.25
C ARG A 770 -11.10 10.30 12.47
N VAL A 771 -12.05 9.60 13.09
CA VAL A 771 -13.36 9.26 12.49
C VAL A 771 -14.19 10.53 12.27
N ILE A 772 -14.32 11.41 13.27
CA ILE A 772 -15.07 12.68 13.16
C ILE A 772 -14.59 13.48 11.95
N GLY A 773 -13.28 13.65 11.81
CA GLY A 773 -12.73 14.36 10.66
C GLY A 773 -12.35 13.46 9.48
N ARG A 774 -12.83 12.22 9.39
CA ARG A 774 -12.72 11.35 8.19
C ARG A 774 -11.29 11.19 7.65
N TRP A 775 -10.34 10.91 8.54
CA TRP A 775 -8.94 10.64 8.18
C TRP A 775 -8.65 9.14 8.18
N SER A 776 -8.36 8.57 7.01
CA SER A 776 -7.93 7.17 6.84
C SER A 776 -6.42 6.96 7.03
N SER A 777 -5.64 8.02 7.26
CA SER A 777 -4.17 7.98 7.35
C SER A 777 -3.60 8.93 8.40
N ASP A 778 -2.29 8.91 8.60
CA ASP A 778 -1.56 9.76 9.57
C ASP A 778 -1.52 11.25 9.19
N ALA A 779 -2.16 11.65 8.09
CA ALA A 779 -2.37 13.05 7.74
C ALA A 779 -3.07 13.86 8.85
N PHE A 780 -3.80 13.18 9.74
CA PHE A 780 -4.37 13.75 10.96
C PHE A 780 -3.31 14.44 11.86
N LEU A 781 -2.07 13.91 11.95
CA LEU A 781 -1.02 14.47 12.82
C LEU A 781 -0.67 15.93 12.46
N LEU A 782 -0.89 16.34 11.21
CA LEU A 782 -0.66 17.71 10.75
C LEU A 782 -1.61 18.73 11.41
N TYR A 783 -2.74 18.26 11.92
CA TYR A 783 -3.77 19.08 12.56
C TYR A 783 -3.58 19.22 14.07
N LEU A 784 -2.65 18.46 14.67
CA LEU A 784 -2.36 18.53 16.10
C LEU A 784 -1.64 19.82 16.49
N ARG A 785 -2.11 20.47 17.55
CA ARG A 785 -1.52 21.66 18.17
C ARG A 785 -1.54 21.48 19.68
N GLN A 786 -0.69 22.22 20.39
CA GLN A 786 -0.66 22.24 21.86
C GLN A 786 -0.57 20.83 22.51
N HIS A 787 0.32 19.97 22.02
CA HIS A 787 0.49 18.58 22.51
C HIS A 787 0.61 18.50 24.04
N ALA A 788 1.37 19.39 24.67
CA ALA A 788 1.54 19.42 26.11
C ALA A 788 0.19 19.60 26.84
N VAL A 789 -0.70 20.46 26.33
CA VAL A 789 -2.02 20.74 26.93
C VAL A 789 -2.99 19.58 26.69
N ILE A 790 -2.98 18.99 25.49
CA ILE A 790 -3.79 17.80 25.20
C ILE A 790 -3.40 16.66 26.13
N ILE A 791 -2.10 16.43 26.30
CA ILE A 791 -1.55 15.31 27.06
C ILE A 791 -1.57 15.57 28.57
N ALA A 792 -1.64 16.83 29.00
CA ALA A 792 -1.57 17.23 30.41
C ALA A 792 -2.50 16.41 31.32
N ARG A 793 -3.72 16.09 30.88
CA ARG A 793 -4.70 15.30 31.65
C ARG A 793 -4.27 13.85 31.94
N TYR A 794 -3.34 13.31 31.15
CA TYR A 794 -2.86 11.93 31.23
C TYR A 794 -1.55 11.80 32.01
N ILE A 795 -0.82 12.91 32.19
CA ILE A 795 0.49 12.95 32.87
C ILE A 795 0.41 13.59 34.25
N GLN A 796 -0.79 13.89 34.76
CA GLN A 796 -0.98 14.27 36.17
C GLN A 796 -0.84 13.05 37.08
N ASP A 797 -0.49 13.30 38.34
CA ASP A 797 -0.33 12.30 39.41
C ASP A 797 -1.58 11.40 39.57
N THR A 798 -2.76 11.97 39.30
CA THR A 798 -4.03 11.23 39.15
C THR A 798 -4.60 11.45 37.74
N PRO A 799 -4.36 10.53 36.79
CA PRO A 799 -4.89 10.64 35.43
C PRO A 799 -6.43 10.58 35.44
N TYR A 800 -7.07 11.52 34.76
CA TYR A 800 -8.53 11.48 34.57
C TYR A 800 -8.90 10.25 33.71
N HIS A 801 -9.79 9.38 34.22
CA HIS A 801 -10.28 8.15 33.56
C HIS A 801 -9.24 7.01 33.37
N GLN A 802 -8.57 6.57 34.44
CA GLN A 802 -7.63 5.44 34.42
C GLN A 802 -8.15 4.19 33.67
N ASP A 803 -9.41 3.80 33.86
CA ASP A 803 -9.99 2.62 33.22
C ASP A 803 -10.17 2.75 31.69
N TYR A 804 -10.31 3.99 31.20
CA TYR A 804 -10.53 4.28 29.78
C TYR A 804 -9.22 4.53 29.01
N ILE A 805 -8.17 4.98 29.71
CA ILE A 805 -6.82 5.23 29.17
C ILE A 805 -6.16 3.92 28.68
N ARG A 806 -6.42 2.80 29.36
CA ARG A 806 -5.87 1.46 29.00
C ARG A 806 -6.22 1.00 27.58
N TYR A 807 -7.31 1.52 26.99
CA TYR A 807 -7.85 1.05 25.71
C TYR A 807 -7.75 2.07 24.57
N THR A 808 -7.38 3.34 24.83
CA THR A 808 -7.58 4.45 23.87
C THR A 808 -6.33 5.23 23.50
N MET A 809 -5.20 5.00 24.18
CA MET A 809 -3.92 5.58 23.76
C MET A 809 -3.40 4.80 22.54
N PRO A 810 -2.98 5.47 21.45
CA PRO A 810 -2.26 4.80 20.38
C PRO A 810 -1.01 4.13 20.96
N PRO A 811 -0.57 2.96 20.43
CA PRO A 811 0.71 2.38 20.82
C PRO A 811 1.78 3.46 20.66
N VAL A 812 2.52 3.69 21.74
CA VAL A 812 3.61 4.67 21.77
C VAL A 812 4.57 4.30 20.64
N ARG A 813 4.83 5.25 19.73
CA ARG A 813 5.72 5.06 18.58
C ARG A 813 7.17 4.87 18.99
#